data_AF-A0A651GAL3-F1
#
_entry.id   AF-A0A651GAL3-F1
#
_cell.length_a   1.000
_cell.length_b   1.000
_cell.length_c   1.000
_cell.angle_alpha   90.00
_cell.angle_beta   90.00
_cell.angle_gamma   90.00
#
_symmetry.space_group_name_H-M   'P 1'
#
loop_
_entity.id
_entity.type
_entity.pdbx_description
1 polymer ?
#
loop_
_entity_poly.entity_id
_entity_poly.type
_entity_poly.pdbx_seq_one_letter_code
_entity_poly.pdbx_strand_id
1 'polypeptide(L)'
;MTQPSPAVVHALEDRGGFQRRHLGVGPSDRAAMLAALGYERLDQLIDAAVPRKIRDDAPLDLPDATPEHEVLAELRAIAAENAPATPMIGLGHHGTITPAVLRRNVLEDPGWYTAYTPYQPEISQGRLEALLTFQTMVTDLTGTELAGASLLDEATAAAEAVGLCRRVSRKRLDEGAGPEVVLVDHACHPQTIAVVVARAEPLGAEVVLADLRAVAHHLGVGSGPADAPVTVTGVDGTEVALDRVATALLQSPDTDGVLHDDRDLIAALHAHEVLVTVATDLLACTLVVPPGEQGADAVVGSSQRFGVPLLAGGPHAAFLATRQAYARQLPGRLVGVSRDAHGREAYRLTLQTREQHIRREKATSNICTAQVLLAVVAAMYAVHHGPDGLARIARRTHALASALRGELVDRGFRVLGEAWFDTVTLHVPGQAAALVAAAAEAGYDLGVRPGPDGNLDPGDPDHVRIALDETTTVADVAAVLTAVTGSEVEPATVTRRVAAAAGARGTATDGVPAALTRTSEFLTDPRFHAYRSETELMRWLRRLKARDIALDRSMIPLGSCTMKLNAAAEMEAVTWPAFAEVHPFAPLERSAGTRRIIADLEAWLAELTGYDAVSLQPNSGAQGELAGLNAIRGYHRARGEGHRDLCLIPSSAHGTNAASAVLAGMRVQVVACDDDGNVDVDDLERLVSEHSEVLGALMITYPSTHGVFEETISELCALVHDHGGQVYLDGANLNA
;
A
#
# COMPACT_ATOMS: atom_id res chain seq x y z
N MET A 1 53.66 29.08 -10.17
CA MET A 1 52.39 29.11 -9.41
C MET A 1 51.89 27.69 -9.36
N THR A 2 52.06 27.02 -8.21
CA THR A 2 51.48 25.69 -7.96
C THR A 2 49.96 25.84 -7.96
N GLN A 3 49.25 25.10 -8.80
CA GLN A 3 47.80 25.08 -8.75
C GLN A 3 47.36 24.65 -7.34
N PRO A 4 46.39 25.35 -6.71
CA PRO A 4 45.87 24.93 -5.41
C PRO A 4 45.33 23.50 -5.52
N SER A 5 45.59 22.66 -4.52
CA SER A 5 45.11 21.28 -4.56
C SER A 5 43.58 21.24 -4.47
N PRO A 6 42.92 20.30 -5.16
CA PRO A 6 41.47 20.09 -5.06
C PRO A 6 40.98 19.98 -3.60
N ALA A 7 41.82 19.45 -2.70
CA ALA A 7 41.52 19.30 -1.28
C ALA A 7 41.27 20.64 -0.55
N VAL A 8 41.94 21.73 -0.95
CA VAL A 8 41.72 23.06 -0.34
C VAL A 8 40.35 23.61 -0.75
N VAL A 9 39.97 23.40 -2.01
CA VAL A 9 38.66 23.84 -2.53
C VAL A 9 37.54 23.00 -1.90
N HIS A 10 37.67 21.67 -1.85
CA HIS A 10 36.71 20.79 -1.19
C HIS A 10 36.46 21.15 0.28
N ALA A 11 37.51 21.56 1.00
CA ALA A 11 37.38 21.99 2.40
C ALA A 11 36.61 23.32 2.55
N LEU A 12 36.71 24.22 1.56
CA LEU A 12 35.97 25.48 1.53
C LEU A 12 34.52 25.31 1.05
N GLU A 13 34.25 24.28 0.25
CA GLU A 13 32.92 23.90 -0.25
C GLU A 13 32.07 23.12 0.79
N ASP A 14 32.68 22.74 1.91
CA ASP A 14 32.03 21.98 2.99
C ASP A 14 31.33 20.67 2.54
N ARG A 15 31.98 19.90 1.65
CA ARG A 15 31.43 18.63 1.14
C ARG A 15 31.12 17.59 2.22
N GLY A 16 31.80 17.64 3.37
CA GLY A 16 31.52 16.80 4.54
C GLY A 16 30.45 17.37 5.49
N GLY A 17 29.77 18.46 5.13
CA GLY A 17 28.84 19.19 6.00
C GLY A 17 27.64 18.35 6.43
N PHE A 18 27.05 17.59 5.51
CA PHE A 18 25.89 16.72 5.81
C PHE A 18 26.24 15.66 6.85
N GLN A 19 27.36 14.94 6.67
CA GLN A 19 27.80 13.91 7.62
C GLN A 19 27.94 14.47 9.05
N ARG A 20 28.48 15.68 9.21
CA ARG A 20 28.61 16.33 10.53
C ARG A 20 27.28 16.77 11.14
N ARG A 21 26.24 16.98 10.33
CA ARG A 21 24.88 17.28 10.79
C ARG A 21 24.07 16.01 11.09
N HIS A 22 24.32 14.96 10.32
CA HIS A 22 23.68 13.65 10.48
C HIS A 22 24.21 12.92 11.72
N LEU A 23 25.53 12.91 11.92
CA LEU A 23 26.15 12.29 13.08
C LEU A 23 26.04 13.22 14.30
N GLY A 24 25.32 12.77 15.33
CA GLY A 24 25.18 13.54 16.58
C GLY A 24 26.44 13.60 17.44
N VAL A 25 27.44 12.75 17.17
CA VAL A 25 28.68 12.63 17.98
C VAL A 25 29.82 13.39 17.31
N GLY A 26 30.32 14.43 17.97
CA GLY A 26 31.49 15.19 17.52
C GLY A 26 32.83 14.49 17.83
N PRO A 27 33.97 15.02 17.34
CA PRO A 27 35.29 14.44 17.60
C PRO A 27 35.64 14.29 19.09
N SER A 28 35.25 15.26 19.94
CA SER A 28 35.50 15.21 21.39
C SER A 28 34.65 14.14 22.08
N ASP A 29 33.38 14.04 21.71
CA ASP A 29 32.46 13.05 22.28
C ASP A 29 32.89 11.64 21.89
N ARG A 30 33.28 11.45 20.62
CA ARG A 30 33.83 10.19 20.12
C ARG A 30 35.08 9.78 20.89
N ALA A 31 36.01 10.72 21.13
CA ALA A 31 37.22 10.41 21.91
C ALA A 31 36.88 10.02 23.36
N ALA A 32 35.93 10.71 24.00
CA ALA A 32 35.47 10.36 25.34
C ALA A 32 34.78 8.97 25.39
N MET A 33 33.94 8.66 24.40
CA MET A 33 33.27 7.36 24.28
C MET A 33 34.27 6.23 24.05
N LEU A 34 35.22 6.41 23.12
CA LEU A 34 36.28 5.42 22.86
C LEU A 34 37.13 5.17 24.10
N ALA A 35 37.55 6.24 24.79
CA ALA A 35 38.32 6.13 26.03
C ALA A 35 37.55 5.38 27.14
N ALA A 36 36.24 5.62 27.26
CA ALA A 36 35.39 4.90 28.21
C ALA A 36 35.24 3.40 27.86
N LEU A 37 35.29 3.05 26.58
CA LEU A 37 35.25 1.67 26.10
C LEU A 37 36.64 1.00 26.07
N GLY A 38 37.71 1.74 26.37
CA GLY A 38 39.08 1.21 26.37
C GLY A 38 39.77 1.19 24.99
N TYR A 39 39.26 1.95 24.02
CA TYR A 39 39.84 2.06 22.67
C TYR A 39 40.43 3.45 22.43
N GLU A 40 41.47 3.54 21.59
CA GLU A 40 42.07 4.83 21.20
C GLU A 40 41.48 5.36 19.89
N ARG A 41 41.07 4.45 19.00
CA ARG A 41 40.58 4.78 17.65
C ARG A 41 39.33 3.97 17.31
N LEU A 42 38.46 4.54 16.48
CA LEU A 42 37.25 3.87 16.01
C LEU A 42 37.58 2.55 15.30
N ASP A 43 38.61 2.53 14.46
CA ASP A 43 39.04 1.32 13.74
C ASP A 43 39.33 0.14 14.70
N GLN A 44 39.89 0.41 15.88
CA GLN A 44 40.15 -0.64 16.88
C GLN A 44 38.85 -1.21 17.48
N LEU A 45 37.83 -0.37 17.66
CA LEU A 45 36.51 -0.82 18.10
C LEU A 45 35.84 -1.66 17.00
N ILE A 46 35.93 -1.23 15.74
CA ILE A 46 35.39 -1.99 14.60
C ILE A 46 36.12 -3.33 14.44
N ASP A 47 37.45 -3.35 14.57
CA ASP A 47 38.26 -4.58 14.54
C ASP A 47 37.87 -5.58 15.65
N ALA A 48 37.44 -5.07 16.81
CA ALA A 48 36.99 -5.90 17.92
C ALA A 48 35.51 -6.34 17.83
N ALA A 49 34.67 -5.57 17.12
CA ALA A 49 33.23 -5.81 17.06
C ALA A 49 32.79 -6.59 15.81
N VAL A 50 33.38 -6.30 14.64
CA VAL A 50 32.96 -6.88 13.35
C VAL A 50 33.98 -7.95 12.92
N PRO A 51 33.55 -9.22 12.73
CA PRO A 51 34.47 -10.30 12.38
C PRO A 51 35.27 -10.01 11.12
N ARG A 52 36.60 -10.15 11.20
CA ARG A 52 37.50 -9.78 10.10
C ARG A 52 37.23 -10.54 8.80
N LYS A 53 36.74 -11.78 8.88
CA LYS A 53 36.54 -12.67 7.72
C LYS A 53 35.39 -12.28 6.80
N ILE A 54 34.49 -11.40 7.24
CA ILE A 54 33.35 -10.91 6.44
C ILE A 54 33.48 -9.44 6.02
N ARG A 55 34.56 -8.78 6.43
CA ARG A 55 34.76 -7.36 6.12
C ARG A 55 35.37 -7.21 4.73
N ASP A 56 34.77 -6.33 3.94
CA ASP A 56 35.44 -5.76 2.78
C ASP A 56 36.28 -4.54 3.22
N ASP A 57 37.51 -4.47 2.73
CA ASP A 57 38.40 -3.32 2.93
C ASP A 57 38.41 -2.39 1.71
N ALA A 58 37.80 -2.80 0.60
CA ALA A 58 37.60 -1.94 -0.55
C ALA A 58 36.63 -0.80 -0.19
N PRO A 59 36.92 0.45 -0.60
CA PRO A 59 35.94 1.52 -0.49
C PRO A 59 34.76 1.20 -1.41
N LEU A 60 33.56 1.56 -0.96
CA LEU A 60 32.35 1.47 -1.77
C LEU A 60 32.48 2.33 -3.04
N ASP A 61 32.06 1.78 -4.18
CA ASP A 61 32.00 2.48 -5.47
C ASP A 61 30.73 3.32 -5.58
N LEU A 62 30.67 4.38 -4.77
CA LEU A 62 29.55 5.33 -4.73
C LEU A 62 29.99 6.72 -5.21
N PRO A 63 29.07 7.54 -5.74
CA PRO A 63 29.36 8.93 -6.07
C PRO A 63 29.92 9.71 -4.87
N ASP A 64 30.81 10.66 -5.16
CA ASP A 64 31.36 11.55 -4.14
C ASP A 64 30.26 12.27 -3.35
N ALA A 65 30.49 12.49 -2.06
CA ALA A 65 29.56 13.22 -1.21
C ALA A 65 29.31 14.65 -1.73
N THR A 66 28.03 14.99 -1.84
CA THR A 66 27.56 16.28 -2.37
C THR A 66 26.96 17.14 -1.24
N PRO A 67 27.27 18.45 -1.17
CA PRO A 67 26.64 19.36 -0.22
C PRO A 67 25.10 19.38 -0.35
N GLU A 68 24.37 19.50 0.77
CA GLU A 68 22.90 19.45 0.77
C GLU A 68 22.22 20.38 -0.25
N HIS A 69 22.75 21.59 -0.42
CA HIS A 69 22.18 22.58 -1.36
C HIS A 69 22.40 22.19 -2.83
N GLU A 70 23.49 21.50 -3.14
CA GLU A 70 23.77 20.93 -4.46
C GLU A 70 22.89 19.71 -4.71
N VAL A 71 22.70 18.83 -3.72
CA VAL A 71 21.75 17.69 -3.81
C VAL A 71 20.33 18.19 -4.11
N LEU A 72 19.86 19.24 -3.44
CA LEU A 72 18.56 19.83 -3.75
C LEU A 72 18.50 20.45 -5.14
N ALA A 73 19.59 21.02 -5.65
CA ALA A 73 19.65 21.54 -7.01
C ALA A 73 19.62 20.39 -8.05
N GLU A 74 20.35 19.31 -7.79
CA GLU A 74 20.34 18.09 -8.59
C GLU A 74 18.96 17.44 -8.61
N LEU A 75 18.34 17.25 -7.45
CA LEU A 75 16.98 16.71 -7.36
C LEU A 75 15.97 17.59 -8.11
N ARG A 76 16.13 18.93 -8.12
CA ARG A 76 15.26 19.81 -8.92
C ARG A 76 15.48 19.62 -10.42
N ALA A 77 16.72 19.39 -10.85
CA ALA A 77 17.01 19.07 -12.25
C ALA A 77 16.39 17.73 -12.64
N ILE A 78 16.53 16.70 -11.81
CA ILE A 78 15.90 15.39 -12.02
C ILE A 78 14.37 15.52 -12.02
N ALA A 79 13.81 16.26 -11.07
CA ALA A 79 12.37 16.52 -11.02
C ALA A 79 11.86 17.20 -12.31
N ALA A 80 12.65 18.12 -12.89
CA ALA A 80 12.30 18.78 -14.15
C ALA A 80 12.34 17.84 -15.38
N GLU A 81 12.91 16.64 -15.26
CA GLU A 81 12.83 15.59 -16.28
C GLU A 81 11.46 14.88 -16.25
N ASN A 82 10.72 14.95 -15.14
CA ASN A 82 9.32 14.52 -15.12
C ASN A 82 8.47 15.56 -15.87
N ALA A 83 7.50 15.05 -16.63
CA ALA A 83 6.57 15.86 -17.40
C ALA A 83 5.13 15.42 -17.12
N PRO A 84 4.65 15.51 -15.86
CA PRO A 84 3.31 15.05 -15.51
C PRO A 84 2.27 15.81 -16.32
N ALA A 85 1.42 15.05 -17.03
CA ALA A 85 0.20 15.56 -17.64
C ALA A 85 -0.93 15.55 -16.60
N THR A 86 -2.08 16.14 -16.93
CA THR A 86 -3.27 16.00 -16.09
C THR A 86 -3.74 14.54 -16.13
N PRO A 87 -3.67 13.80 -15.02
CA PRO A 87 -3.96 12.37 -15.03
C PRO A 87 -5.46 12.12 -15.01
N MET A 88 -5.96 11.30 -15.94
CA MET A 88 -7.35 10.83 -16.00
C MET A 88 -7.42 9.30 -16.23
N ILE A 89 -6.43 8.59 -15.70
CA ILE A 89 -6.25 7.14 -15.87
C ILE A 89 -7.16 6.33 -14.92
N GLY A 90 -7.29 6.80 -13.67
CA GLY A 90 -8.04 6.11 -12.61
C GLY A 90 -7.27 4.93 -12.02
N LEU A 91 -7.87 3.74 -12.03
CA LEU A 91 -7.26 2.51 -11.49
C LEU A 91 -6.86 2.62 -10.01
N GLY A 92 -7.71 3.25 -9.19
CA GLY A 92 -7.49 3.40 -7.75
C GLY A 92 -6.64 4.62 -7.36
N HIS A 93 -6.15 5.38 -8.34
CA HIS A 93 -5.36 6.60 -8.13
C HIS A 93 -6.03 7.79 -8.83
N HIS A 94 -6.29 8.85 -8.06
CA HIS A 94 -7.02 10.02 -8.54
C HIS A 94 -6.34 11.30 -8.05
N GLY A 95 -6.31 12.35 -8.88
CA GLY A 95 -5.85 13.66 -8.46
C GLY A 95 -6.66 14.16 -7.26
N THR A 96 -5.98 14.77 -6.30
CA THR A 96 -6.61 15.36 -5.11
C THR A 96 -5.88 16.63 -4.70
N ILE A 97 -6.60 17.52 -4.03
CA ILE A 97 -6.03 18.73 -3.46
C ILE A 97 -5.62 18.41 -2.03
N THR A 98 -4.33 18.26 -1.77
CA THR A 98 -3.82 18.26 -0.39
C THR A 98 -4.00 19.66 0.21
N PRO A 99 -4.85 19.85 1.24
CA PRO A 99 -5.01 21.15 1.86
C PRO A 99 -3.65 21.66 2.37
N ALA A 100 -3.29 22.90 2.03
CA ALA A 100 -1.98 23.46 2.36
C ALA A 100 -1.66 23.40 3.86
N VAL A 101 -2.69 23.51 4.71
CA VAL A 101 -2.58 23.35 6.16
C VAL A 101 -2.15 21.94 6.58
N LEU A 102 -2.61 20.90 5.89
CA LEU A 102 -2.22 19.51 6.15
C LEU A 102 -0.83 19.21 5.60
N ARG A 103 -0.52 19.72 4.38
CA ARG A 103 0.84 19.61 3.83
C ARG A 103 1.86 20.19 4.81
N ARG A 104 1.65 21.43 5.25
CA ARG A 104 2.60 22.14 6.12
C ARG A 104 2.66 21.62 7.56
N ASN A 105 1.52 21.28 8.17
CA ASN A 105 1.43 21.00 9.61
C ASN A 105 1.30 19.49 9.94
N VAL A 106 1.39 18.62 8.93
CA VAL A 106 1.41 17.16 9.10
C VAL A 106 2.52 16.53 8.24
N LEU A 107 2.43 16.64 6.91
CA LEU A 107 3.40 16.00 6.00
C LEU A 107 4.82 16.59 6.14
N GLU A 108 4.92 17.91 6.27
CA GLU A 108 6.19 18.64 6.39
C GLU A 108 6.57 18.97 7.85
N ASP A 109 5.89 18.37 8.84
CA ASP A 109 6.11 18.62 10.26
C ASP A 109 6.80 17.42 10.95
N PRO A 110 8.08 17.54 11.36
CA PRO A 110 8.82 16.43 11.98
C PRO A 110 8.18 15.91 13.26
N GLY A 111 7.38 16.72 13.96
CA GLY A 111 6.65 16.25 15.14
C GLY A 111 5.55 15.23 14.82
N TRP A 112 5.22 15.02 13.54
CA TRP A 112 4.27 14.00 13.07
C TRP A 112 4.94 12.81 12.39
N TYR A 113 6.04 13.00 11.66
CA TYR A 113 6.66 11.92 10.87
C TYR A 113 7.89 11.26 11.51
N THR A 114 8.46 11.83 12.58
CA THR A 114 9.69 11.26 13.19
C THR A 114 9.43 10.29 14.34
N ALA A 115 8.19 10.22 14.85
CA ALA A 115 7.79 9.18 15.80
C ALA A 115 7.53 7.86 15.06
N TYR A 116 7.50 6.75 15.80
CA TYR A 116 7.18 5.44 15.24
C TYR A 116 5.85 4.90 15.80
N THR A 117 5.63 3.60 15.62
CA THR A 117 4.48 2.87 16.16
C THR A 117 4.17 3.28 17.61
N PRO A 118 2.90 3.53 17.97
CA PRO A 118 2.50 3.98 19.31
C PRO A 118 2.53 2.83 20.35
N TYR A 119 3.69 2.18 20.50
CA TYR A 119 3.92 1.12 21.50
C TYR A 119 3.75 1.63 22.93
N GLN A 120 4.11 2.90 23.18
CA GLN A 120 3.99 3.59 24.46
C GLN A 120 2.78 4.55 24.42
N PRO A 121 1.56 4.09 24.74
CA PRO A 121 0.34 4.85 24.49
C PRO A 121 0.27 6.18 25.25
N GLU A 122 0.84 6.26 26.46
CA GLU A 122 0.82 7.44 27.32
C GLU A 122 1.52 8.67 26.71
N ILE A 123 2.47 8.43 25.79
CA ILE A 123 3.22 9.45 25.06
C ILE A 123 2.93 9.42 23.55
N SER A 124 1.77 8.89 23.18
CA SER A 124 1.34 8.68 21.79
C SER A 124 -0.15 8.95 21.55
N GLN A 125 -0.83 9.63 22.48
CA GLN A 125 -2.28 9.81 22.44
C GLN A 125 -2.75 10.63 21.23
N GLY A 126 -1.93 11.53 20.71
CA GLY A 126 -2.23 12.37 19.56
C GLY A 126 -2.44 11.55 18.29
N ARG A 127 -1.43 10.77 17.89
CA ARG A 127 -1.56 9.90 16.70
C ARG A 127 -2.54 8.73 16.92
N LEU A 128 -2.71 8.25 18.16
CA LEU A 128 -3.76 7.27 18.47
C LEU A 128 -5.17 7.84 18.28
N GLU A 129 -5.43 9.09 18.72
CA GLU A 129 -6.71 9.77 18.47
C GLU A 129 -6.94 9.97 16.96
N ALA A 130 -5.90 10.38 16.22
CA ALA A 130 -5.98 10.54 14.77
C ALA A 130 -6.27 9.22 14.03
N LEU A 131 -5.64 8.12 14.43
CA LEU A 131 -5.91 6.79 13.88
C LEU A 131 -7.31 6.27 14.25
N LEU A 132 -7.80 6.58 15.46
CA LEU A 132 -9.19 6.30 15.80
C LEU A 132 -10.15 7.11 14.93
N THR A 133 -9.85 8.38 14.64
CA THR A 133 -10.60 9.20 13.67
C THR A 133 -10.57 8.59 12.27
N PHE A 134 -9.43 8.06 11.81
CA PHE A 134 -9.34 7.32 10.55
C PHE A 134 -10.26 6.08 10.55
N GLN A 135 -10.22 5.27 11.60
CA GLN A 135 -11.08 4.09 11.72
C GLN A 135 -12.57 4.48 11.70
N THR A 136 -12.98 5.51 12.44
CA THR A 136 -14.36 6.02 12.44
C THR A 136 -14.78 6.53 11.07
N MET A 137 -13.90 7.27 10.38
CA MET A 137 -14.15 7.74 9.02
C MET A 137 -14.41 6.57 8.07
N VAL A 138 -13.57 5.54 8.13
CA VAL A 138 -13.71 4.35 7.28
C VAL A 138 -15.00 3.60 7.59
N THR A 139 -15.32 3.33 8.87
CA THR A 139 -16.55 2.58 9.24
C THR A 139 -17.80 3.31 8.79
N ASP A 140 -17.88 4.63 9.01
CA ASP A 140 -19.02 5.45 8.61
C ASP A 140 -19.19 5.48 7.08
N LEU A 141 -18.09 5.65 6.33
CA LEU A 141 -18.16 5.73 4.88
C LEU A 141 -18.47 4.38 4.24
N THR A 142 -17.91 3.29 4.73
CA THR A 142 -18.12 1.94 4.17
C THR A 142 -19.37 1.23 4.69
N GLY A 143 -20.04 1.78 5.70
CA GLY A 143 -21.24 1.17 6.32
C GLY A 143 -20.91 -0.10 7.08
N THR A 144 -19.72 -0.19 7.69
CA THR A 144 -19.22 -1.38 8.41
C THR A 144 -19.04 -1.10 9.90
N GLU A 145 -18.74 -2.15 10.69
CA GLU A 145 -18.71 -2.06 12.15
C GLU A 145 -17.30 -1.80 12.73
N LEU A 146 -16.25 -2.20 12.01
CA LEU A 146 -14.87 -2.16 12.50
C LEU A 146 -13.90 -1.90 11.35
N ALA A 147 -12.92 -1.01 11.55
CA ALA A 147 -11.84 -0.78 10.61
C ALA A 147 -10.46 -0.85 11.31
N GLY A 148 -9.46 -1.33 10.58
CA GLY A 148 -8.06 -1.32 11.02
C GLY A 148 -7.40 0.06 10.92
N ALA A 149 -6.25 0.22 11.55
CA ALA A 149 -5.46 1.45 11.53
C ALA A 149 -4.50 1.52 10.33
N SER A 150 -5.05 1.36 9.12
CA SER A 150 -4.41 1.27 7.80
C SER A 150 -3.71 -0.05 7.42
N LEU A 151 -3.57 -0.25 6.11
CA LEU A 151 -2.72 -1.24 5.43
C LEU A 151 -1.81 -0.54 4.39
N LEU A 152 -1.09 -1.30 3.57
CA LEU A 152 0.00 -0.81 2.72
C LEU A 152 -0.49 -0.14 1.42
N ASP A 153 -1.39 -0.78 0.70
CA ASP A 153 -2.04 -0.30 -0.53
C ASP A 153 -3.33 -1.10 -0.77
N GLU A 154 -4.13 -0.71 -1.76
CA GLU A 154 -5.42 -1.37 -2.03
C GLU A 154 -5.26 -2.86 -2.39
N ALA A 155 -4.26 -3.18 -3.22
CA ALA A 155 -4.05 -4.52 -3.74
C ALA A 155 -3.67 -5.52 -2.62
N THR A 156 -2.79 -5.10 -1.72
CA THR A 156 -2.45 -5.85 -0.50
C THR A 156 -3.60 -5.88 0.50
N ALA A 157 -4.40 -4.81 0.63
CA ALA A 157 -5.61 -4.83 1.46
C ALA A 157 -6.65 -5.83 0.97
N ALA A 158 -6.86 -5.94 -0.34
CA ALA A 158 -7.73 -6.95 -0.94
C ALA A 158 -7.22 -8.37 -0.69
N ALA A 159 -5.91 -8.61 -0.85
CA ALA A 159 -5.31 -9.90 -0.54
C ALA A 159 -5.44 -10.28 0.95
N GLU A 160 -5.32 -9.30 1.85
CA GLU A 160 -5.53 -9.49 3.29
C GLU A 160 -6.99 -9.74 3.66
N ALA A 161 -7.95 -9.09 2.99
CA ALA A 161 -9.37 -9.34 3.17
C ALA A 161 -9.78 -10.74 2.68
N VAL A 162 -9.27 -11.16 1.52
CA VAL A 162 -9.40 -12.55 1.03
C VAL A 162 -8.81 -13.52 2.06
N GLY A 163 -7.62 -13.23 2.59
CA GLY A 163 -7.00 -14.03 3.65
C GLY A 163 -7.83 -14.11 4.94
N LEU A 164 -8.42 -12.99 5.36
CA LEU A 164 -9.34 -12.90 6.49
C LEU A 164 -10.57 -13.78 6.26
N CYS A 165 -11.25 -13.61 5.13
CA CYS A 165 -12.45 -14.38 4.79
C CYS A 165 -12.16 -15.87 4.71
N ARG A 166 -11.03 -16.29 4.10
CA ARG A 166 -10.60 -17.69 4.09
C ARG A 166 -10.40 -18.26 5.50
N ARG A 167 -9.73 -17.53 6.40
CA ARG A 167 -9.56 -17.97 7.80
C ARG A 167 -10.88 -18.13 8.54
N VAL A 168 -11.89 -17.32 8.20
CA VAL A 168 -13.24 -17.43 8.77
C VAL A 168 -14.00 -18.62 8.16
N SER A 169 -13.94 -18.80 6.84
CA SER A 169 -14.65 -19.85 6.09
C SER A 169 -14.05 -21.25 6.24
N ARG A 170 -12.80 -21.39 6.68
CA ARG A 170 -12.05 -22.67 6.70
C ARG A 170 -12.80 -23.86 7.31
N LYS A 171 -13.62 -23.65 8.35
CA LYS A 171 -14.36 -24.75 9.00
C LYS A 171 -15.49 -25.34 8.15
N ARG A 172 -15.91 -24.64 7.09
CA ARG A 172 -16.97 -25.05 6.17
C ARG A 172 -16.46 -25.96 5.07
N LEU A 173 -15.23 -25.73 4.62
CA LEU A 173 -14.69 -26.37 3.43
C LEU A 173 -14.27 -27.81 3.76
N ASP A 174 -14.69 -28.76 2.91
CA ASP A 174 -14.28 -30.16 3.03
C ASP A 174 -12.83 -30.31 2.55
N GLU A 175 -11.96 -30.78 3.45
CA GLU A 175 -10.53 -31.03 3.16
C GLU A 175 -10.33 -32.06 2.02
N GLY A 176 -11.35 -32.86 1.70
CA GLY A 176 -11.34 -33.83 0.60
C GLY A 176 -11.81 -33.31 -0.77
N ALA A 177 -12.34 -32.08 -0.88
CA ALA A 177 -12.99 -31.56 -2.09
C ALA A 177 -12.04 -30.84 -3.09
N GLY A 178 -10.72 -30.88 -2.84
CA GLY A 178 -9.71 -30.20 -3.64
C GLY A 178 -9.31 -28.84 -3.07
N PRO A 179 -8.51 -28.03 -3.81
CA PRO A 179 -8.04 -26.74 -3.31
C PRO A 179 -9.21 -25.76 -3.13
N GLU A 180 -9.12 -24.94 -2.08
CA GLU A 180 -10.04 -23.82 -1.83
C GLU A 180 -10.02 -22.86 -3.01
N VAL A 181 -11.19 -22.37 -3.43
CA VAL A 181 -11.30 -21.39 -4.52
C VAL A 181 -11.58 -19.99 -3.99
N VAL A 182 -10.89 -19.00 -4.55
CA VAL A 182 -11.19 -17.58 -4.42
C VAL A 182 -11.79 -17.10 -5.74
N LEU A 183 -13.04 -16.65 -5.70
CA LEU A 183 -13.64 -16.00 -6.86
C LEU A 183 -13.24 -14.53 -6.89
N VAL A 184 -12.82 -14.02 -8.04
CA VAL A 184 -12.49 -12.60 -8.22
C VAL A 184 -13.26 -12.09 -9.43
N ASP A 185 -13.99 -10.99 -9.25
CA ASP A 185 -14.65 -10.33 -10.38
C ASP A 185 -13.59 -9.79 -11.34
N HIS A 186 -13.71 -10.13 -12.62
CA HIS A 186 -12.82 -9.63 -13.67
C HIS A 186 -12.82 -8.09 -13.80
N ALA A 187 -13.83 -7.41 -13.26
CA ALA A 187 -13.95 -5.96 -13.24
C ALA A 187 -13.25 -5.30 -12.03
N CYS A 188 -12.50 -6.05 -11.21
CA CYS A 188 -11.55 -5.49 -10.28
C CYS A 188 -10.36 -4.82 -11.00
N HIS A 189 -9.65 -3.93 -10.32
CA HIS A 189 -8.42 -3.33 -10.85
C HIS A 189 -7.36 -4.42 -11.13
N PRO A 190 -6.63 -4.35 -12.26
CA PRO A 190 -5.70 -5.39 -12.69
C PRO A 190 -4.58 -5.64 -11.66
N GLN A 191 -4.03 -4.58 -11.06
CA GLN A 191 -3.01 -4.70 -10.02
C GLN A 191 -3.56 -5.35 -8.74
N THR A 192 -4.83 -5.12 -8.41
CA THR A 192 -5.52 -5.76 -7.28
C THR A 192 -5.66 -7.26 -7.54
N ILE A 193 -6.10 -7.64 -8.75
CA ILE A 193 -6.17 -9.05 -9.18
C ILE A 193 -4.79 -9.70 -9.08
N ALA A 194 -3.75 -9.07 -9.64
CA ALA A 194 -2.40 -9.62 -9.68
C ALA A 194 -1.84 -9.92 -8.27
N VAL A 195 -2.03 -9.01 -7.31
CA VAL A 195 -1.56 -9.22 -5.93
C VAL A 195 -2.39 -10.28 -5.21
N VAL A 196 -3.71 -10.35 -5.43
CA VAL A 196 -4.57 -11.40 -4.86
C VAL A 196 -4.14 -12.77 -5.38
N VAL A 197 -3.90 -12.91 -6.69
CA VAL A 197 -3.37 -14.14 -7.30
C VAL A 197 -2.02 -14.51 -6.70
N ALA A 198 -1.08 -13.57 -6.65
CA ALA A 198 0.25 -13.79 -6.09
C ALA A 198 0.24 -14.16 -4.59
N ARG A 199 -0.79 -13.75 -3.83
CA ARG A 199 -0.95 -14.11 -2.42
C ARG A 199 -1.69 -15.42 -2.20
N ALA A 200 -2.63 -15.76 -3.08
CA ALA A 200 -3.44 -16.98 -2.98
C ALA A 200 -2.64 -18.24 -3.41
N GLU A 201 -1.83 -18.11 -4.46
CA GLU A 201 -1.08 -19.21 -5.08
C GLU A 201 -0.10 -19.92 -4.11
N PRO A 202 0.70 -19.22 -3.28
CA PRO A 202 1.52 -19.84 -2.25
C PRO A 202 0.73 -20.57 -1.16
N LEU A 203 -0.49 -20.12 -0.89
CA LEU A 203 -1.37 -20.68 0.13
C LEU A 203 -2.26 -21.82 -0.38
N GLY A 204 -1.95 -22.34 -1.58
CA GLY A 204 -2.66 -23.46 -2.21
C GLY A 204 -4.10 -23.16 -2.60
N ALA A 205 -4.48 -21.89 -2.69
CA ALA A 205 -5.81 -21.49 -3.15
C ALA A 205 -5.80 -21.23 -4.66
N GLU A 206 -6.81 -21.76 -5.34
CA GLU A 206 -7.09 -21.51 -6.75
C GLU A 206 -7.83 -20.17 -6.87
N VAL A 207 -7.41 -19.30 -7.79
CA VAL A 207 -8.12 -18.05 -8.08
C VAL A 207 -8.82 -18.19 -9.42
N VAL A 208 -10.14 -17.99 -9.43
CA VAL A 208 -10.94 -18.02 -10.65
C VAL A 208 -11.51 -16.63 -10.90
N LEU A 209 -11.13 -16.06 -12.05
CA LEU A 209 -11.68 -14.82 -12.55
C LEU A 209 -13.01 -15.10 -13.23
N ALA A 210 -14.07 -14.38 -12.84
CA ALA A 210 -15.40 -14.57 -13.40
C ALA A 210 -16.14 -13.24 -13.56
N ASP A 211 -17.15 -13.21 -14.42
CA ASP A 211 -18.20 -12.20 -14.37
C ASP A 211 -19.23 -12.63 -13.31
N LEU A 212 -19.00 -12.21 -12.07
CA LEU A 212 -19.84 -12.64 -10.95
C LEU A 212 -21.27 -12.11 -11.03
N ARG A 213 -21.49 -11.03 -11.78
CA ARG A 213 -22.81 -10.44 -11.98
C ARG A 213 -23.62 -11.21 -13.03
N ALA A 214 -22.97 -11.77 -14.05
CA ALA A 214 -23.59 -12.76 -14.94
C ALA A 214 -23.93 -14.08 -14.21
N VAL A 215 -23.15 -14.44 -13.19
CA VAL A 215 -23.35 -15.65 -12.38
C VAL A 215 -24.59 -15.53 -11.47
N ALA A 216 -24.92 -14.34 -10.95
CA ALA A 216 -26.08 -14.11 -10.08
C ALA A 216 -27.41 -14.65 -10.66
N HIS A 217 -27.62 -14.51 -11.98
CA HIS A 217 -28.81 -15.02 -12.67
C HIS A 217 -28.91 -16.56 -12.63
N HIS A 218 -27.79 -17.26 -12.45
CA HIS A 218 -27.74 -18.73 -12.34
C HIS A 218 -27.86 -19.20 -10.89
N LEU A 219 -27.39 -18.40 -9.92
CA LEU A 219 -27.50 -18.69 -8.48
C LEU A 219 -28.96 -18.54 -7.96
N GLY A 220 -29.78 -17.73 -8.63
CA GLY A 220 -31.15 -17.40 -8.21
C GLY A 220 -32.28 -18.33 -8.69
N VAL A 221 -32.00 -19.44 -9.39
CA VAL A 221 -33.06 -20.30 -9.95
C VAL A 221 -33.00 -21.71 -9.38
N GLY A 222 -33.92 -22.00 -8.45
CA GLY A 222 -34.27 -23.35 -7.98
C GLY A 222 -34.92 -24.23 -9.05
N SER A 223 -34.20 -24.49 -10.15
CA SER A 223 -34.66 -25.31 -11.27
C SER A 223 -33.80 -26.55 -11.54
N GLY A 224 -32.79 -26.80 -10.71
CA GLY A 224 -32.07 -28.06 -10.65
C GLY A 224 -32.64 -29.00 -9.57
N PRO A 225 -32.29 -30.30 -9.59
CA PRO A 225 -32.47 -31.18 -8.43
C PRO A 225 -31.90 -30.48 -7.19
N ALA A 226 -32.55 -30.64 -6.02
CA ALA A 226 -32.14 -29.99 -4.76
C ALA A 226 -30.69 -30.31 -4.32
N ASP A 227 -30.05 -31.30 -4.96
CA ASP A 227 -28.71 -31.79 -4.67
C ASP A 227 -27.69 -31.57 -5.81
N ALA A 228 -28.03 -30.82 -6.88
CA ALA A 228 -27.07 -30.54 -7.94
C ALA A 228 -26.08 -29.44 -7.50
N PRO A 229 -24.75 -29.64 -7.62
CA PRO A 229 -23.77 -28.64 -7.25
C PRO A 229 -23.93 -27.40 -8.14
N VAL A 230 -24.04 -26.23 -7.49
CA VAL A 230 -24.07 -24.94 -8.17
C VAL A 230 -22.67 -24.64 -8.68
N THR A 231 -22.52 -24.43 -9.99
CA THR A 231 -21.22 -24.15 -10.61
C THR A 231 -21.11 -22.69 -11.07
N VAL A 232 -19.90 -22.16 -10.97
CA VAL A 232 -19.50 -20.86 -11.50
C VAL A 232 -18.52 -21.10 -12.64
N THR A 233 -18.77 -20.47 -13.79
CA THR A 233 -17.86 -20.55 -14.95
C THR A 233 -16.97 -19.31 -14.97
N GLY A 234 -15.66 -19.52 -14.91
CA GLY A 234 -14.65 -18.49 -15.07
C GLY A 234 -14.61 -17.93 -16.48
N VAL A 235 -13.96 -16.77 -16.64
CA VAL A 235 -13.77 -16.10 -17.94
C VAL A 235 -12.98 -16.96 -18.94
N ASP A 236 -12.17 -17.90 -18.45
CA ASP A 236 -11.40 -18.88 -19.20
C ASP A 236 -12.18 -20.18 -19.49
N GLY A 237 -13.42 -20.28 -19.03
CA GLY A 237 -14.27 -21.47 -19.14
C GLY A 237 -14.09 -22.48 -18.00
N THR A 238 -13.28 -22.18 -16.99
CA THR A 238 -13.09 -23.07 -15.83
C THR A 238 -14.37 -23.17 -15.00
N GLU A 239 -14.90 -24.38 -14.79
CA GLU A 239 -16.09 -24.60 -13.96
C GLU A 239 -15.70 -24.95 -12.52
N VAL A 240 -16.22 -24.20 -11.56
CA VAL A 240 -15.98 -24.41 -10.12
C VAL A 240 -17.29 -24.63 -9.39
N ALA A 241 -17.35 -25.68 -8.58
CA ALA A 241 -18.45 -25.90 -7.65
C ALA A 241 -18.39 -24.89 -6.48
N LEU A 242 -19.51 -24.26 -6.17
CA LEU A 242 -19.61 -23.17 -5.21
C LEU A 242 -19.31 -23.62 -3.76
N ASP A 243 -19.46 -24.91 -3.46
CA ASP A 243 -19.08 -25.50 -2.18
C ASP A 243 -17.57 -25.40 -1.90
N ARG A 244 -16.72 -25.38 -2.94
CA ARG A 244 -15.27 -25.15 -2.87
C ARG A 244 -14.88 -23.67 -2.69
N VAL A 245 -15.81 -22.73 -2.87
CA VAL A 245 -15.51 -21.29 -2.89
C VAL A 245 -15.42 -20.73 -1.47
N ALA A 246 -14.23 -20.35 -1.04
CA ALA A 246 -14.01 -19.80 0.31
C ALA A 246 -14.52 -18.37 0.45
N THR A 247 -14.33 -17.56 -0.60
CA THR A 247 -14.66 -16.12 -0.62
C THR A 247 -14.72 -15.59 -2.05
N ALA A 248 -15.44 -14.47 -2.22
CA ALA A 248 -15.50 -13.71 -3.47
C ALA A 248 -14.97 -12.27 -3.25
N LEU A 249 -14.30 -11.72 -4.25
CA LEU A 249 -13.87 -10.32 -4.32
C LEU A 249 -14.60 -9.59 -5.45
N LEU A 250 -15.29 -8.51 -5.10
CA LEU A 250 -15.93 -7.58 -6.03
C LEU A 250 -15.25 -6.20 -5.97
N GLN A 251 -15.61 -5.33 -6.91
CA GLN A 251 -15.24 -3.92 -6.87
C GLN A 251 -16.43 -3.01 -7.19
N SER A 252 -16.55 -1.88 -6.49
CA SER A 252 -17.61 -0.88 -6.69
C SER A 252 -17.17 0.56 -6.34
N PRO A 253 -17.21 1.53 -7.26
CA PRO A 253 -17.40 1.35 -8.71
C PRO A 253 -16.33 0.40 -9.28
N ASP A 254 -16.69 -0.36 -10.30
CA ASP A 254 -15.74 -1.28 -10.93
C ASP A 254 -14.61 -0.55 -11.70
N THR A 255 -13.65 -1.30 -12.23
CA THR A 255 -12.49 -0.75 -12.93
C THR A 255 -12.86 0.05 -14.19
N ASP A 256 -14.03 -0.20 -14.77
CA ASP A 256 -14.56 0.49 -15.94
C ASP A 256 -15.48 1.67 -15.54
N GLY A 257 -15.62 1.95 -14.24
CA GLY A 257 -16.40 3.06 -13.69
C GLY A 257 -17.89 2.76 -13.49
N VAL A 258 -18.31 1.51 -13.68
CA VAL A 258 -19.73 1.12 -13.61
C VAL A 258 -20.12 0.85 -12.16
N LEU A 259 -21.27 1.40 -11.78
CA LEU A 259 -21.93 1.12 -10.52
C LEU A 259 -22.90 -0.04 -10.67
N HIS A 260 -22.80 -1.02 -9.79
CA HIS A 260 -23.66 -2.20 -9.76
C HIS A 260 -24.44 -2.25 -8.44
N ASP A 261 -25.65 -2.81 -8.49
CA ASP A 261 -26.42 -3.17 -7.31
C ASP A 261 -26.15 -4.63 -6.97
N ASP A 262 -25.18 -4.86 -6.09
CA ASP A 262 -24.65 -6.19 -5.81
C ASP A 262 -25.40 -6.89 -4.67
N ARG A 263 -26.50 -6.32 -4.15
CA ARG A 263 -27.28 -6.89 -3.02
C ARG A 263 -27.75 -8.31 -3.28
N ASP A 264 -28.36 -8.55 -4.44
CA ASP A 264 -28.90 -9.87 -4.78
C ASP A 264 -27.76 -10.88 -5.02
N LEU A 265 -26.65 -10.45 -5.63
CA LEU A 265 -25.45 -11.28 -5.80
C LEU A 265 -24.84 -11.67 -4.45
N ILE A 266 -24.63 -10.69 -3.55
CA ILE A 266 -24.09 -10.93 -2.21
C ILE A 266 -25.00 -11.86 -1.43
N ALA A 267 -26.32 -11.63 -1.46
CA ALA A 267 -27.29 -12.50 -0.80
C ALA A 267 -27.26 -13.92 -1.36
N ALA A 268 -27.12 -14.10 -2.68
CA ALA A 268 -26.99 -15.41 -3.31
C ALA A 268 -25.70 -16.13 -2.88
N LEU A 269 -24.56 -15.42 -2.84
CA LEU A 269 -23.29 -15.98 -2.35
C LEU A 269 -23.38 -16.37 -0.86
N HIS A 270 -24.03 -15.54 -0.03
CA HIS A 270 -24.28 -15.84 1.38
C HIS A 270 -25.20 -17.04 1.59
N ALA A 271 -26.17 -17.29 0.71
CA ALA A 271 -27.01 -18.49 0.76
C ALA A 271 -26.20 -19.79 0.60
N HIS A 272 -24.99 -19.68 0.04
CA HIS A 272 -24.00 -20.75 -0.07
C HIS A 272 -22.80 -20.55 0.88
N GLU A 273 -22.95 -19.70 1.91
CA GLU A 273 -21.94 -19.43 2.94
C GLU A 273 -20.59 -18.94 2.38
N VAL A 274 -20.61 -18.25 1.24
CA VAL A 274 -19.44 -17.59 0.64
C VAL A 274 -19.35 -16.16 1.15
N LEU A 275 -18.26 -15.81 1.84
CA LEU A 275 -18.03 -14.45 2.31
C LEU A 275 -17.60 -13.52 1.18
N VAL A 276 -18.08 -12.29 1.18
CA VAL A 276 -17.84 -11.32 0.10
C VAL A 276 -17.01 -10.13 0.59
N THR A 277 -15.90 -9.88 -0.10
CA THR A 277 -15.11 -8.66 0.00
C THR A 277 -15.47 -7.71 -1.14
N VAL A 278 -15.58 -6.42 -0.87
CA VAL A 278 -15.76 -5.38 -1.91
C VAL A 278 -14.64 -4.34 -1.80
N ALA A 279 -13.85 -4.19 -2.87
CA ALA A 279 -12.96 -3.05 -3.04
C ALA A 279 -13.77 -1.81 -3.46
N THR A 280 -13.55 -0.66 -2.83
CA THR A 280 -14.37 0.54 -3.04
C THR A 280 -13.61 1.85 -2.87
N ASP A 281 -14.24 2.92 -3.35
CA ASP A 281 -13.77 4.29 -3.25
C ASP A 281 -14.53 5.06 -2.15
N LEU A 282 -13.79 5.67 -1.21
CA LEU A 282 -14.38 6.40 -0.09
C LEU A 282 -15.14 7.67 -0.50
N LEU A 283 -14.74 8.32 -1.60
CA LEU A 283 -15.43 9.50 -2.13
C LEU A 283 -16.75 9.07 -2.80
N ALA A 284 -16.74 7.99 -3.57
CA ALA A 284 -17.96 7.41 -4.16
C ALA A 284 -18.98 7.04 -3.08
N CYS A 285 -18.52 6.43 -1.98
CA CYS A 285 -19.33 6.11 -0.81
C CYS A 285 -20.04 7.31 -0.17
N THR A 286 -19.68 8.56 -0.47
CA THR A 286 -20.42 9.73 0.03
C THR A 286 -21.76 9.95 -0.68
N LEU A 287 -21.94 9.39 -1.88
CA LEU A 287 -23.14 9.51 -2.72
C LEU A 287 -23.81 8.17 -3.02
N VAL A 288 -23.06 7.08 -3.03
CA VAL A 288 -23.52 5.73 -3.38
C VAL A 288 -23.73 4.91 -2.11
N VAL A 289 -24.75 4.04 -2.08
CA VAL A 289 -25.00 3.09 -0.98
C VAL A 289 -23.71 2.28 -0.75
N PRO A 290 -23.10 2.39 0.44
CA PRO A 290 -21.78 1.82 0.66
C PRO A 290 -21.84 0.28 0.75
N PRO A 291 -20.74 -0.43 0.44
CA PRO A 291 -20.78 -1.89 0.34
C PRO A 291 -21.24 -2.63 1.60
N GLY A 292 -20.98 -2.09 2.80
CA GLY A 292 -21.47 -2.69 4.05
C GLY A 292 -23.00 -2.71 4.15
N GLU A 293 -23.68 -1.68 3.63
CA GLU A 293 -25.14 -1.65 3.55
C GLU A 293 -25.70 -2.56 2.44
N GLN A 294 -24.88 -2.90 1.43
CA GLN A 294 -25.23 -3.89 0.41
C GLN A 294 -25.01 -5.34 0.88
N GLY A 295 -24.37 -5.54 2.04
CA GLY A 295 -24.18 -6.84 2.67
C GLY A 295 -22.74 -7.33 2.75
N ALA A 296 -21.75 -6.59 2.24
CA ALA A 296 -20.35 -7.03 2.24
C ALA A 296 -19.84 -7.44 3.65
N ASP A 297 -19.01 -8.47 3.70
CA ASP A 297 -18.37 -8.96 4.94
C ASP A 297 -17.08 -8.21 5.26
N ALA A 298 -16.37 -7.80 4.21
CA ALA A 298 -15.19 -6.95 4.28
C ALA A 298 -15.23 -5.89 3.16
N VAL A 299 -14.71 -4.72 3.46
CA VAL A 299 -14.62 -3.59 2.53
C VAL A 299 -13.21 -3.04 2.56
N VAL A 300 -12.58 -2.92 1.39
CA VAL A 300 -11.18 -2.48 1.23
C VAL A 300 -11.08 -1.36 0.22
N GLY A 301 -9.95 -0.67 0.18
CA GLY A 301 -9.69 0.36 -0.81
C GLY A 301 -8.54 1.27 -0.40
N SER A 302 -8.25 2.27 -1.23
CA SER A 302 -7.31 3.33 -0.92
C SER A 302 -8.00 4.55 -0.29
N SER A 303 -7.34 5.20 0.67
CA SER A 303 -7.74 6.54 1.15
C SER A 303 -6.98 7.68 0.47
N GLN A 304 -6.22 7.39 -0.61
CA GLN A 304 -5.34 8.34 -1.29
C GLN A 304 -6.04 9.65 -1.66
N ARG A 305 -7.19 9.58 -2.34
CA ARG A 305 -7.90 10.77 -2.83
C ARG A 305 -8.51 11.65 -1.74
N PHE A 306 -8.29 11.31 -0.46
CA PHE A 306 -8.54 12.19 0.67
C PHE A 306 -7.29 12.98 1.01
N GLY A 307 -6.83 13.80 0.06
CA GLY A 307 -5.78 14.79 0.26
C GLY A 307 -4.35 14.25 0.31
N VAL A 308 -4.08 13.02 -0.12
CA VAL A 308 -2.72 12.49 -0.26
C VAL A 308 -2.31 12.53 -1.74
N PRO A 309 -1.16 13.12 -2.12
CA PRO A 309 -0.75 13.20 -3.54
C PRO A 309 -0.50 11.84 -4.18
N LEU A 310 -0.43 11.78 -5.52
CA LEU A 310 -0.29 10.54 -6.30
C LEU A 310 1.06 9.85 -6.05
N LEU A 311 2.14 10.62 -5.95
CA LEU A 311 3.49 10.18 -5.57
C LEU A 311 4.00 8.97 -6.38
N ALA A 312 3.65 8.89 -7.67
CA ALA A 312 3.98 7.78 -8.56
C ALA A 312 3.64 6.38 -7.99
N GLY A 313 2.62 6.29 -7.11
CA GLY A 313 2.12 5.02 -6.57
C GLY A 313 2.00 4.98 -5.04
N GLY A 314 2.69 5.85 -4.31
CA GLY A 314 2.57 5.89 -2.85
C GLY A 314 3.64 6.72 -2.15
N PRO A 315 3.60 6.79 -0.81
CA PRO A 315 2.74 6.00 0.08
C PRO A 315 1.28 6.48 0.15
N HIS A 316 0.35 5.54 0.28
CA HIS A 316 -1.08 5.81 0.53
C HIS A 316 -1.61 4.85 1.60
N ALA A 317 -2.42 5.34 2.53
CA ALA A 317 -3.06 4.44 3.49
C ALA A 317 -4.23 3.70 2.84
N ALA A 318 -4.10 2.38 2.71
CA ALA A 318 -5.24 1.54 2.41
C ALA A 318 -6.08 1.29 3.67
N PHE A 319 -7.35 1.01 3.49
CA PHE A 319 -8.25 0.61 4.57
C PHE A 319 -8.74 -0.82 4.38
N LEU A 320 -9.02 -1.48 5.51
CA LEU A 320 -9.80 -2.71 5.57
C LEU A 320 -10.78 -2.55 6.72
N ALA A 321 -12.06 -2.65 6.38
CA ALA A 321 -13.18 -2.58 7.28
C ALA A 321 -14.02 -3.85 7.18
N THR A 322 -14.66 -4.25 8.27
CA THR A 322 -15.32 -5.56 8.36
C THR A 322 -16.33 -5.57 9.51
N ARG A 323 -16.98 -6.72 9.71
CA ARG A 323 -17.90 -6.97 10.83
C ARG A 323 -17.13 -7.16 12.13
N GLN A 324 -17.70 -6.71 13.25
CA GLN A 324 -17.12 -6.84 14.58
C GLN A 324 -16.86 -8.31 14.95
N ALA A 325 -17.68 -9.24 14.43
CA ALA A 325 -17.50 -10.68 14.60
C ALA A 325 -16.13 -11.19 14.11
N TYR A 326 -15.50 -10.48 13.17
CA TYR A 326 -14.22 -10.86 12.57
C TYR A 326 -13.01 -10.11 13.15
N ALA A 327 -13.20 -9.32 14.23
CA ALA A 327 -12.15 -8.52 14.86
C ALA A 327 -10.88 -9.32 15.22
N ARG A 328 -11.02 -10.61 15.57
CA ARG A 328 -9.89 -11.49 15.91
C ARG A 328 -9.06 -11.95 14.71
N GLN A 329 -9.58 -11.79 13.49
CA GLN A 329 -8.93 -12.15 12.23
C GLN A 329 -8.40 -10.94 11.47
N LEU A 330 -8.67 -9.73 11.97
CA LEU A 330 -8.23 -8.48 11.34
C LEU A 330 -6.69 -8.43 11.22
N PRO A 331 -6.14 -8.09 10.05
CA PRO A 331 -4.70 -7.85 9.88
C PRO A 331 -4.30 -6.50 10.50
N GLY A 332 -3.02 -6.37 10.82
CA GLY A 332 -2.44 -5.11 11.29
C GLY A 332 -3.02 -4.56 12.59
N ARG A 333 -2.77 -3.26 12.80
CA ARG A 333 -3.04 -2.57 14.06
C ARG A 333 -4.50 -2.16 14.16
N LEU A 334 -4.99 -2.09 15.39
CA LEU A 334 -6.33 -1.61 15.71
C LEU A 334 -6.24 -0.71 16.95
N VAL A 335 -6.67 0.54 16.83
CA VAL A 335 -6.79 1.45 17.97
C VAL A 335 -8.13 1.21 18.66
N GLY A 336 -8.09 1.10 19.99
CA GLY A 336 -9.27 0.97 20.84
C GLY A 336 -9.28 2.02 21.95
N VAL A 337 -10.50 2.37 22.37
CA VAL A 337 -10.75 3.19 23.56
C VAL A 337 -10.58 2.33 24.81
N SER A 338 -9.93 2.88 25.83
CA SER A 338 -9.64 2.26 27.12
C SER A 338 -9.71 3.31 28.23
N ARG A 339 -9.22 2.96 29.42
CA ARG A 339 -9.14 3.87 30.57
C ARG A 339 -7.75 3.81 31.20
N ASP A 340 -7.26 4.96 31.65
CA ASP A 340 -6.01 5.05 32.40
C ASP A 340 -6.20 4.71 33.89
N ALA A 341 -5.11 4.76 34.67
CA ALA A 341 -5.11 4.49 36.11
C ALA A 341 -5.97 5.47 36.93
N HIS A 342 -6.37 6.61 36.37
CA HIS A 342 -7.25 7.60 36.99
C HIS A 342 -8.70 7.51 36.48
N GLY A 343 -9.02 6.51 35.66
CA GLY A 343 -10.35 6.31 35.07
C GLY A 343 -10.69 7.24 33.92
N ARG A 344 -9.73 8.02 33.41
CA ARG A 344 -9.91 8.90 32.23
C ARG A 344 -9.92 8.05 30.97
N GLU A 345 -10.72 8.45 29.99
CA GLU A 345 -10.69 7.83 28.67
C GLU A 345 -9.30 8.04 28.02
N ALA A 346 -8.74 6.97 27.44
CA ALA A 346 -7.46 6.97 26.77
C ALA A 346 -7.45 5.95 25.63
N TYR A 347 -6.55 6.13 24.66
CA TYR A 347 -6.44 5.28 23.48
C TYR A 347 -5.23 4.34 23.56
N ARG A 348 -5.32 3.15 22.99
CA ARG A 348 -4.18 2.22 22.84
C ARG A 348 -4.36 1.29 21.65
N LEU A 349 -3.29 0.64 21.21
CA LEU A 349 -3.40 -0.53 20.35
C LEU A 349 -4.09 -1.67 21.11
N THR A 350 -5.09 -2.31 20.50
CA THR A 350 -5.90 -3.38 21.08
C THR A 350 -5.85 -4.66 20.25
N LEU A 351 -6.18 -5.78 20.89
CA LEU A 351 -6.11 -7.13 20.29
C LEU A 351 -4.74 -7.42 19.64
N GLN A 352 -3.65 -6.94 20.25
CA GLN A 352 -2.29 -7.03 19.70
C GLN A 352 -1.79 -8.47 19.55
N THR A 353 -2.43 -9.43 20.23
CA THR A 353 -2.11 -10.86 20.08
C THR A 353 -2.39 -11.39 18.68
N ARG A 354 -3.02 -10.62 17.78
CA ARG A 354 -3.15 -10.95 16.35
C ARG A 354 -1.85 -10.71 15.57
N GLU A 355 -1.01 -9.80 16.03
CA GLU A 355 0.11 -9.25 15.28
C GLU A 355 1.37 -10.13 15.38
N GLN A 356 2.25 -10.00 14.38
CA GLN A 356 3.48 -10.78 14.20
C GLN A 356 4.40 -10.81 15.43
N HIS A 357 4.50 -9.71 16.17
CA HIS A 357 5.43 -9.60 17.31
C HIS A 357 5.02 -10.45 18.52
N ILE A 358 3.78 -10.94 18.57
CA ILE A 358 3.30 -11.87 19.60
C ILE A 358 3.09 -13.26 19.01
N ARG A 359 2.44 -13.35 17.84
CA ARG A 359 1.96 -14.62 17.30
C ARG A 359 2.83 -15.24 16.21
N ARG A 360 3.84 -14.53 15.70
CA ARG A 360 4.81 -15.03 14.72
C ARG A 360 4.12 -15.74 13.55
N GLU A 361 4.40 -17.02 13.30
CA GLU A 361 3.81 -17.84 12.24
C GLU A 361 2.27 -18.01 12.33
N LYS A 362 1.67 -17.74 13.50
CA LYS A 362 0.21 -17.79 13.73
C LYS A 362 -0.47 -16.43 13.69
N ALA A 363 0.26 -15.38 13.30
CA ALA A 363 -0.28 -14.03 13.17
C ALA A 363 -1.32 -13.97 12.04
N THR A 364 -2.18 -12.96 12.07
CA THR A 364 -3.19 -12.77 11.01
C THR A 364 -2.60 -12.27 9.70
N SER A 365 -1.40 -11.68 9.75
CA SER A 365 -0.64 -11.10 8.64
C SER A 365 0.82 -10.93 9.07
N ASN A 366 1.75 -10.80 8.11
CA ASN A 366 3.13 -10.40 8.36
C ASN A 366 3.31 -8.89 8.53
N ILE A 367 2.27 -8.06 8.30
CA ILE A 367 2.40 -6.61 8.34
C ILE A 367 2.93 -6.10 9.71
N CYS A 368 3.92 -5.20 9.64
CA CYS A 368 4.47 -4.50 10.81
C CYS A 368 4.39 -2.99 10.60
N THR A 369 5.29 -2.42 9.79
CA THR A 369 5.13 -1.06 9.29
C THR A 369 3.89 -0.99 8.40
N ALA A 370 3.09 0.06 8.58
CA ALA A 370 1.90 0.36 7.78
C ALA A 370 1.96 1.85 7.39
N GLN A 371 0.82 2.45 7.02
CA GLN A 371 0.78 3.80 6.43
C GLN A 371 0.17 4.85 7.38
N VAL A 372 0.65 4.88 8.63
CA VAL A 372 0.06 5.70 9.71
C VAL A 372 0.01 7.19 9.36
N LEU A 373 1.11 7.78 8.88
CA LEU A 373 1.15 9.21 8.57
C LEU A 373 0.11 9.59 7.51
N LEU A 374 -0.09 8.73 6.50
CA LEU A 374 -1.02 8.98 5.42
C LEU A 374 -2.47 8.72 5.85
N ALA A 375 -2.70 7.77 6.75
CA ALA A 375 -3.98 7.57 7.40
C ALA A 375 -4.37 8.80 8.25
N VAL A 376 -3.39 9.42 8.93
CA VAL A 376 -3.58 10.69 9.62
C VAL A 376 -3.97 11.77 8.63
N VAL A 377 -3.27 11.95 7.50
CA VAL A 377 -3.64 12.96 6.49
C VAL A 377 -5.07 12.76 5.98
N ALA A 378 -5.45 11.54 5.61
CA ALA A 378 -6.80 11.22 5.15
C ALA A 378 -7.88 11.51 6.21
N ALA A 379 -7.62 11.14 7.47
CA ALA A 379 -8.52 11.46 8.58
C ALA A 379 -8.67 12.97 8.80
N MET A 380 -7.57 13.72 8.73
CA MET A 380 -7.59 15.18 8.89
C MET A 380 -8.25 15.86 7.69
N TYR A 381 -8.14 15.31 6.48
CA TYR A 381 -8.88 15.76 5.30
C TYR A 381 -10.38 15.60 5.52
N ALA A 382 -10.82 14.44 5.98
CA ALA A 382 -12.21 14.20 6.34
C ALA A 382 -12.69 15.08 7.49
N VAL A 383 -11.86 15.40 8.48
CA VAL A 383 -12.22 16.38 9.52
C VAL A 383 -12.37 17.80 8.97
N HIS A 384 -11.46 18.20 8.08
CA HIS A 384 -11.47 19.54 7.50
C HIS A 384 -12.70 19.75 6.61
N HIS A 385 -13.04 18.77 5.78
CA HIS A 385 -14.14 18.83 4.81
C HIS A 385 -15.47 18.30 5.32
N GLY A 386 -15.45 17.24 6.16
CA GLY A 386 -16.60 16.62 6.84
C GLY A 386 -17.69 16.20 5.87
N PRO A 387 -18.88 15.80 6.37
CA PRO A 387 -19.86 15.14 5.51
C PRO A 387 -20.30 16.04 4.34
N ASP A 388 -20.62 17.31 4.61
CA ASP A 388 -21.05 18.25 3.56
C ASP A 388 -19.97 18.58 2.53
N GLY A 389 -18.72 18.77 2.99
CA GLY A 389 -17.61 19.13 2.12
C GLY A 389 -17.18 17.97 1.24
N LEU A 390 -17.12 16.76 1.80
CA LEU A 390 -16.83 15.54 1.04
C LEU A 390 -17.94 15.25 0.03
N ALA A 391 -19.21 15.32 0.44
CA ALA A 391 -20.35 15.16 -0.47
C ALA A 391 -20.34 16.22 -1.59
N ARG A 392 -19.95 17.47 -1.29
CA ARG A 392 -19.79 18.52 -2.30
C ARG A 392 -18.68 18.19 -3.30
N ILE A 393 -17.54 17.69 -2.83
CA ILE A 393 -16.42 17.28 -3.70
C ILE A 393 -16.86 16.12 -4.60
N ALA A 394 -17.52 15.11 -4.05
CA ALA A 394 -18.06 13.99 -4.80
C ALA A 394 -19.10 14.43 -5.84
N ARG A 395 -20.07 15.28 -5.45
CA ARG A 395 -21.10 15.80 -6.38
C ARG A 395 -20.50 16.60 -7.52
N ARG A 396 -19.48 17.42 -7.25
CA ARG A 396 -18.78 18.19 -8.28
C ARG A 396 -18.08 17.26 -9.27
N THR A 397 -17.33 16.28 -8.76
CA THR A 397 -16.60 15.30 -9.57
C THR A 397 -17.57 14.51 -10.45
N HIS A 398 -18.63 14.00 -9.84
CA HIS A 398 -19.69 13.29 -10.54
C HIS A 398 -20.40 14.15 -11.60
N ALA A 399 -20.74 15.42 -11.29
CA ALA A 399 -21.39 16.30 -12.26
C ALA A 399 -20.50 16.61 -13.49
N LEU A 400 -19.18 16.68 -13.30
CA LEU A 400 -18.22 16.78 -14.41
C LEU A 400 -18.21 15.49 -15.25
N ALA A 401 -18.25 14.33 -14.60
CA ALA A 401 -18.28 13.03 -15.28
C ALA A 401 -19.59 12.82 -16.05
N SER A 402 -20.72 13.24 -15.48
CA SER A 402 -22.03 13.22 -16.16
C SER A 402 -22.08 14.20 -17.34
N ALA A 403 -21.42 15.37 -17.23
CA ALA A 403 -21.29 16.31 -18.35
C ALA A 403 -20.43 15.72 -19.49
N LEU A 404 -19.28 15.11 -19.15
CA LEU A 404 -18.41 14.39 -20.09
C LEU A 404 -19.19 13.28 -20.80
N ARG A 405 -19.82 12.38 -20.03
CA ARG A 405 -20.61 11.25 -20.53
C ARG A 405 -21.75 11.73 -21.44
N GLY A 406 -22.51 12.73 -21.02
CA GLY A 406 -23.63 13.27 -21.80
C GLY A 406 -23.20 13.84 -23.15
N GLU A 407 -22.10 14.58 -23.21
CA GLU A 407 -21.55 15.05 -24.49
C GLU A 407 -21.07 13.91 -25.39
N LEU A 408 -20.41 12.89 -24.82
CA LEU A 408 -19.95 11.72 -25.59
C LEU A 408 -21.14 10.95 -26.19
N VAL A 409 -22.17 10.69 -25.39
CA VAL A 409 -23.40 9.99 -25.83
C VAL A 409 -24.13 10.79 -26.91
N ASP A 410 -24.31 12.10 -26.72
CA ASP A 410 -24.99 12.95 -27.71
C ASP A 410 -24.25 13.02 -29.06
N ARG A 411 -22.93 12.77 -29.04
CA ARG A 411 -22.07 12.68 -30.23
C ARG A 411 -21.99 11.27 -30.81
N GLY A 412 -22.73 10.32 -30.25
CA GLY A 412 -22.84 8.94 -30.75
C GLY A 412 -21.77 7.98 -30.26
N PHE A 413 -20.96 8.36 -29.26
CA PHE A 413 -20.03 7.41 -28.64
C PHE A 413 -20.79 6.40 -27.78
N ARG A 414 -20.37 5.13 -27.86
CA ARG A 414 -20.86 4.09 -26.96
C ARG A 414 -20.07 4.15 -25.65
N VAL A 415 -20.77 4.37 -24.55
CA VAL A 415 -20.21 4.36 -23.19
C VAL A 415 -20.67 3.11 -22.46
N LEU A 416 -19.78 2.47 -21.69
CA LEU A 416 -20.10 1.31 -20.87
C LEU A 416 -20.95 1.69 -19.64
N GLY A 417 -21.78 0.75 -19.20
CA GLY A 417 -22.65 0.87 -18.03
C GLY A 417 -23.77 1.90 -18.17
N GLU A 418 -24.79 1.81 -17.31
CA GLU A 418 -25.86 2.82 -17.20
C GLU A 418 -25.76 3.66 -15.92
N ALA A 419 -25.01 3.19 -14.93
CA ALA A 419 -24.78 3.88 -13.67
C ALA A 419 -23.28 4.11 -13.46
N TRP A 420 -22.88 5.30 -13.01
CA TRP A 420 -21.49 5.71 -12.91
C TRP A 420 -21.26 6.68 -11.76
N PHE A 421 -20.00 6.81 -11.32
CA PHE A 421 -19.57 7.85 -10.39
C PHE A 421 -18.72 8.92 -11.09
N ASP A 422 -17.42 8.68 -11.27
CA ASP A 422 -16.46 9.65 -11.79
C ASP A 422 -15.70 9.16 -13.04
N THR A 423 -15.83 7.88 -13.38
CA THR A 423 -15.10 7.23 -14.46
C THR A 423 -16.04 6.89 -15.61
N VAL A 424 -15.63 7.24 -16.83
CA VAL A 424 -16.37 7.03 -18.07
C VAL A 424 -15.52 6.17 -19.01
N THR A 425 -16.05 5.00 -19.40
CA THR A 425 -15.35 4.08 -20.32
C THR A 425 -16.04 4.05 -21.68
N LEU A 426 -15.29 4.38 -22.72
CA LEU A 426 -15.73 4.38 -24.11
C LEU A 426 -15.42 3.03 -24.76
N HIS A 427 -16.35 2.52 -25.57
CA HIS A 427 -16.12 1.42 -26.50
C HIS A 427 -15.85 1.99 -27.91
N VAL A 428 -14.60 1.91 -28.33
CA VAL A 428 -13.99 2.53 -29.52
C VAL A 428 -13.14 1.50 -30.26
N PRO A 429 -13.76 0.55 -30.98
CA PRO A 429 -13.06 -0.60 -31.57
C PRO A 429 -11.83 -0.22 -32.39
N GLY A 430 -10.67 -0.77 -32.01
CA GLY A 430 -9.37 -0.55 -32.63
C GLY A 430 -8.83 0.89 -32.56
N GLN A 431 -9.44 1.78 -31.78
CA GLN A 431 -9.12 3.21 -31.74
C GLN A 431 -8.58 3.68 -30.38
N ALA A 432 -8.49 2.80 -29.36
CA ALA A 432 -8.09 3.22 -28.03
C ALA A 432 -6.73 3.93 -28.00
N ALA A 433 -5.70 3.32 -28.59
CA ALA A 433 -4.35 3.89 -28.66
C ALA A 433 -4.32 5.26 -29.36
N ALA A 434 -5.10 5.44 -30.43
CA ALA A 434 -5.15 6.70 -31.17
C ALA A 434 -5.79 7.83 -30.34
N LEU A 435 -6.85 7.53 -29.59
CA LEU A 435 -7.52 8.51 -28.72
C LEU A 435 -6.69 8.85 -27.49
N VAL A 436 -6.00 7.87 -26.90
CA VAL A 436 -5.05 8.09 -25.81
C VAL A 436 -3.90 8.99 -26.27
N ALA A 437 -3.34 8.74 -27.47
CA ALA A 437 -2.31 9.60 -28.04
C ALA A 437 -2.81 11.04 -28.30
N ALA A 438 -4.01 11.20 -28.86
CA ALA A 438 -4.61 12.52 -29.10
C ALA A 438 -4.83 13.30 -27.80
N ALA A 439 -5.26 12.62 -26.72
CA ALA A 439 -5.39 13.23 -25.40
C ALA A 439 -4.03 13.58 -24.79
N ALA A 440 -3.02 12.72 -24.97
CA ALA A 440 -1.66 12.97 -24.49
C ALA A 440 -1.01 14.18 -25.15
N GLU A 441 -1.25 14.40 -26.46
CA GLU A 441 -0.88 15.62 -27.19
C GLU A 441 -1.57 16.87 -26.62
N ALA A 442 -2.79 16.73 -26.12
CA ALA A 442 -3.54 17.79 -25.43
C ALA A 442 -3.15 17.98 -23.96
N GLY A 443 -2.22 17.17 -23.42
CA GLY A 443 -1.74 17.27 -22.04
C GLY A 443 -2.54 16.44 -21.01
N TYR A 444 -3.26 15.41 -21.45
CA TYR A 444 -4.07 14.54 -20.59
C TYR A 444 -3.66 13.07 -20.76
N ASP A 445 -3.44 12.36 -19.65
CA ASP A 445 -3.16 10.92 -19.69
C ASP A 445 -4.48 10.15 -19.43
N LEU A 446 -5.00 9.47 -20.47
CA LEU A 446 -6.19 8.61 -20.38
C LEU A 446 -5.80 7.14 -20.13
N GLY A 447 -6.72 6.36 -19.55
CA GLY A 447 -6.49 4.94 -19.29
C GLY A 447 -6.96 4.03 -20.44
N VAL A 448 -6.34 2.86 -20.58
CA VAL A 448 -6.84 1.74 -21.41
C VAL A 448 -7.29 0.57 -20.56
N ARG A 449 -8.32 -0.16 -20.99
CA ARG A 449 -8.72 -1.42 -20.32
C ARG A 449 -7.54 -2.41 -20.34
N PRO A 450 -7.31 -3.21 -19.29
CA PRO A 450 -6.27 -4.23 -19.34
C PRO A 450 -6.55 -5.21 -20.47
N GLY A 451 -5.49 -5.72 -21.11
CA GLY A 451 -5.61 -6.78 -22.10
C GLY A 451 -6.11 -8.10 -21.49
N PRO A 452 -6.38 -9.12 -22.33
CA PRO A 452 -6.82 -10.45 -21.86
C PRO A 452 -5.85 -11.13 -20.89
N ASP A 453 -4.58 -10.76 -20.93
CA ASP A 453 -3.50 -11.22 -20.05
C ASP A 453 -3.38 -10.38 -18.76
N GLY A 454 -4.25 -9.39 -18.57
CA GLY A 454 -4.24 -8.48 -17.42
C GLY A 454 -3.23 -7.33 -17.53
N ASN A 455 -2.46 -7.24 -18.62
CA ASN A 455 -1.45 -6.19 -18.81
C ASN A 455 -2.08 -4.88 -19.31
N LEU A 456 -1.52 -3.76 -18.86
CA LEU A 456 -1.93 -2.42 -19.32
C LEU A 456 -1.22 -1.98 -20.61
N ASP A 457 -0.19 -2.70 -21.05
CA ASP A 457 0.58 -2.43 -22.27
C ASP A 457 0.78 -3.75 -23.05
N PRO A 458 0.21 -3.90 -24.27
CA PRO A 458 -0.48 -2.87 -25.07
C PRO A 458 -1.93 -2.57 -24.65
N GLY A 459 -2.44 -3.18 -23.57
CA GLY A 459 -3.83 -2.98 -23.13
C GLY A 459 -4.87 -3.47 -24.15
N ASP A 460 -6.14 -3.24 -23.85
CA ASP A 460 -7.27 -3.53 -24.72
C ASP A 460 -7.40 -2.46 -25.83
N PRO A 461 -7.39 -2.84 -27.12
CA PRO A 461 -7.47 -1.89 -28.23
C PRO A 461 -8.84 -1.21 -28.38
N ASP A 462 -9.87 -1.70 -27.69
CA ASP A 462 -11.25 -1.30 -27.93
C ASP A 462 -11.83 -0.37 -26.85
N HIS A 463 -11.13 -0.13 -25.74
CA HIS A 463 -11.67 0.64 -24.62
C HIS A 463 -10.73 1.71 -24.07
N VAL A 464 -11.29 2.91 -23.88
CA VAL A 464 -10.62 4.07 -23.27
C VAL A 464 -11.38 4.50 -22.02
N ARG A 465 -10.67 4.63 -20.91
CA ARG A 465 -11.20 5.13 -19.64
C ARG A 465 -10.79 6.57 -19.41
N ILE A 466 -11.72 7.34 -18.88
CA ILE A 466 -11.52 8.74 -18.49
C ILE A 466 -12.05 8.88 -17.06
N ALA A 467 -11.13 8.87 -16.09
CA ALA A 467 -11.44 9.05 -14.67
C ALA A 467 -11.29 10.52 -14.29
N LEU A 468 -12.35 11.11 -13.74
CA LEU A 468 -12.32 12.50 -13.25
C LEU A 468 -12.12 12.55 -11.73
N ASP A 469 -11.65 13.68 -11.25
CA ASP A 469 -11.30 13.83 -9.85
C ASP A 469 -11.52 15.24 -9.28
N GLU A 470 -11.05 15.46 -8.05
CA GLU A 470 -11.22 16.73 -7.34
C GLU A 470 -10.54 17.90 -8.08
N THR A 471 -9.44 17.64 -8.79
CA THR A 471 -8.62 18.63 -9.49
C THR A 471 -9.19 18.99 -10.86
N THR A 472 -9.93 18.07 -11.47
CA THR A 472 -10.52 18.24 -12.81
C THR A 472 -11.35 19.52 -12.89
N THR A 473 -11.15 20.32 -13.94
CA THR A 473 -11.92 21.53 -14.22
C THR A 473 -12.85 21.37 -15.42
N VAL A 474 -13.74 22.36 -15.60
CA VAL A 474 -14.60 22.45 -16.80
C VAL A 474 -13.77 22.57 -18.08
N ALA A 475 -12.62 23.27 -18.01
CA ALA A 475 -11.73 23.42 -19.15
C ALA A 475 -11.08 22.08 -19.52
N ASP A 476 -10.71 21.27 -18.52
CA ASP A 476 -10.14 19.94 -18.75
C ASP A 476 -11.13 19.00 -19.45
N VAL A 477 -12.37 18.97 -18.97
CA VAL A 477 -13.43 18.17 -19.62
C VAL A 477 -13.67 18.62 -21.06
N ALA A 478 -13.65 19.93 -21.32
CA ALA A 478 -13.82 20.48 -22.66
C ALA A 478 -12.64 20.11 -23.60
N ALA A 479 -11.41 20.16 -23.09
CA ALA A 479 -10.20 19.80 -23.84
C ALA A 479 -10.18 18.30 -24.17
N VAL A 480 -10.48 17.44 -23.19
CA VAL A 480 -10.57 15.99 -23.40
C VAL A 480 -11.69 15.63 -24.37
N LEU A 481 -12.87 16.25 -24.26
CA LEU A 481 -13.95 16.08 -25.24
C LEU A 481 -13.50 16.49 -26.64
N THR A 482 -12.75 17.59 -26.78
CA THR A 482 -12.22 18.04 -28.07
C THR A 482 -11.23 17.02 -28.64
N ALA A 483 -10.29 16.53 -27.82
CA ALA A 483 -9.29 15.54 -28.22
C ALA A 483 -9.93 14.20 -28.64
N VAL A 484 -10.92 13.72 -27.86
CA VAL A 484 -11.58 12.43 -28.10
C VAL A 484 -12.56 12.49 -29.28
N THR A 485 -13.27 13.60 -29.47
CA THR A 485 -14.31 13.72 -30.51
C THR A 485 -13.80 14.32 -31.82
N GLY A 486 -12.59 14.89 -31.82
CA GLY A 486 -12.02 15.63 -32.96
C GLY A 486 -12.77 16.92 -33.30
N SER A 487 -13.71 17.35 -32.45
CA SER A 487 -14.57 18.52 -32.66
C SER A 487 -14.49 19.45 -31.46
N GLU A 488 -14.27 20.73 -31.70
CA GLU A 488 -14.15 21.74 -30.64
C GLU A 488 -15.36 21.75 -29.71
N VAL A 489 -15.09 21.68 -28.41
CA VAL A 489 -16.09 21.80 -27.34
C VAL A 489 -15.72 22.97 -26.44
N GLU A 490 -16.59 23.98 -26.42
CA GLU A 490 -16.40 25.15 -25.57
C GLU A 490 -16.63 24.84 -24.08
N PRO A 491 -15.81 25.38 -23.15
CA PRO A 491 -16.03 25.26 -21.71
C PRO A 491 -17.43 25.73 -21.25
N ALA A 492 -18.04 26.67 -21.97
CA ALA A 492 -19.41 27.12 -21.71
C ALA A 492 -20.46 26.01 -21.93
N THR A 493 -20.22 25.08 -22.86
CA THR A 493 -21.09 23.92 -23.10
C THR A 493 -21.02 22.96 -21.92
N VAL A 494 -19.81 22.62 -21.47
CA VAL A 494 -19.59 21.79 -20.27
C VAL A 494 -20.21 22.45 -19.04
N THR A 495 -20.01 23.76 -18.84
CA THR A 495 -20.60 24.51 -17.71
C THR A 495 -22.12 24.37 -17.65
N ARG A 496 -22.81 24.49 -18.80
CA ARG A 496 -24.27 24.33 -18.85
C ARG A 496 -24.71 22.92 -18.46
N ARG A 497 -23.97 21.89 -18.88
CA ARG A 497 -24.26 20.50 -18.48
C ARG A 497 -24.01 20.25 -17.01
N VAL A 498 -22.89 20.74 -16.47
CA VAL A 498 -22.60 20.64 -15.03
C VAL A 498 -23.71 21.31 -14.22
N ALA A 499 -24.17 22.50 -14.65
CA ALA A 499 -25.29 23.19 -14.00
C ALA A 499 -26.61 22.41 -14.09
N ALA A 500 -26.88 21.73 -15.21
CA ALA A 500 -28.05 20.88 -15.37
C ALA A 500 -27.98 19.64 -14.46
N ALA A 501 -26.84 18.94 -14.44
CA ALA A 501 -26.60 17.78 -13.60
C ALA A 501 -26.65 18.11 -12.10
N ALA A 502 -26.08 19.24 -11.70
CA ALA A 502 -26.11 19.72 -10.31
C ALA A 502 -27.47 20.35 -9.91
N GLY A 503 -28.28 20.80 -10.88
CA GLY A 503 -29.53 21.53 -10.68
C GLY A 503 -30.77 20.67 -10.50
N ALA A 504 -30.67 19.34 -10.66
CA ALA A 504 -31.75 18.41 -10.34
C ALA A 504 -32.11 18.51 -8.85
N ARG A 505 -33.24 19.17 -8.54
CA ARG A 505 -33.70 19.38 -7.15
C ARG A 505 -34.18 18.04 -6.55
N GLY A 506 -33.43 17.46 -5.62
CA GLY A 506 -33.81 16.24 -4.88
C GLY A 506 -32.60 15.45 -4.38
N THR A 507 -32.83 14.26 -3.83
CA THR A 507 -31.77 13.27 -3.53
C THR A 507 -31.29 12.54 -4.78
N ALA A 508 -32.03 12.62 -5.89
CA ALA A 508 -31.68 11.96 -7.15
C ALA A 508 -30.43 12.61 -7.77
N THR A 509 -29.40 11.79 -7.99
CA THR A 509 -28.14 12.16 -8.63
C THR A 509 -28.14 11.52 -10.02
N ASP A 510 -28.07 12.32 -11.09
CA ASP A 510 -28.18 11.83 -12.48
C ASP A 510 -27.08 10.82 -12.82
N GLY A 511 -27.43 9.59 -13.18
CA GLY A 511 -26.47 8.50 -13.37
C GLY A 511 -26.17 7.65 -12.13
N VAL A 512 -26.72 7.99 -10.97
CA VAL A 512 -26.77 7.10 -9.79
C VAL A 512 -28.23 6.70 -9.55
N PRO A 513 -28.62 5.45 -9.83
CA PRO A 513 -29.99 5.00 -9.62
C PRO A 513 -30.48 5.24 -8.19
N ALA A 514 -31.78 5.47 -8.01
CA ALA A 514 -32.37 5.71 -6.69
C ALA A 514 -32.07 4.57 -5.70
N ALA A 515 -32.01 3.33 -6.20
CA ALA A 515 -31.68 2.13 -5.43
C ALA A 515 -30.22 2.10 -4.91
N LEU A 516 -29.32 2.86 -5.55
CA LEU A 516 -27.90 3.00 -5.23
C LEU A 516 -27.56 4.37 -4.64
N THR A 517 -28.54 5.25 -4.44
CA THR A 517 -28.32 6.57 -3.84
C THR A 517 -28.18 6.43 -2.32
N ARG A 518 -27.07 6.90 -1.76
CA ARG A 518 -26.85 6.88 -0.31
C ARG A 518 -27.91 7.73 0.41
N THR A 519 -28.48 7.16 1.47
CA THR A 519 -29.41 7.86 2.36
C THR A 519 -28.97 7.86 3.82
N SER A 520 -28.03 6.99 4.19
CA SER A 520 -27.43 6.94 5.51
C SER A 520 -26.54 8.15 5.78
N GLU A 521 -26.59 8.66 7.01
CA GLU A 521 -25.66 9.68 7.49
C GLU A 521 -24.24 9.08 7.65
N PHE A 522 -23.22 9.93 7.59
CA PHE A 522 -21.82 9.56 7.81
C PHE A 522 -21.05 10.71 8.46
N LEU A 523 -19.94 10.37 9.11
CA LEU A 523 -19.08 11.29 9.84
C LEU A 523 -19.86 12.06 10.91
N THR A 524 -20.75 11.36 11.63
CA THR A 524 -21.64 11.95 12.64
C THR A 524 -20.92 12.30 13.95
N ASP A 525 -19.71 11.77 14.15
CA ASP A 525 -18.87 12.10 15.29
C ASP A 525 -18.53 13.61 15.31
N PRO A 526 -18.66 14.31 16.47
CA PRO A 526 -18.40 15.75 16.58
C PRO A 526 -17.04 16.22 16.03
N ARG A 527 -16.02 15.36 16.02
CA ARG A 527 -14.69 15.68 15.48
C ARG A 527 -14.75 16.11 14.01
N PHE A 528 -15.65 15.56 13.20
CA PHE A 528 -15.80 15.91 11.79
C PHE A 528 -16.54 17.23 11.54
N HIS A 529 -17.08 17.84 12.60
CA HIS A 529 -17.83 19.11 12.54
C HIS A 529 -17.09 20.26 13.24
N ALA A 530 -16.18 19.97 14.16
CA ALA A 530 -15.58 20.96 15.05
C ALA A 530 -14.40 21.76 14.47
N TYR A 531 -13.73 21.28 13.42
CA TYR A 531 -12.45 21.82 12.97
C TYR A 531 -12.45 22.22 11.47
N ARG A 532 -13.40 23.07 11.10
CA ARG A 532 -13.68 23.44 9.70
C ARG A 532 -12.86 24.64 9.23
N SER A 533 -12.59 25.59 10.12
CA SER A 533 -11.69 26.69 9.79
C SER A 533 -10.23 26.25 9.88
N GLU A 534 -9.37 26.85 9.06
CA GLU A 534 -7.93 26.57 9.09
C GLU A 534 -7.34 26.82 10.48
N THR A 535 -7.77 27.87 11.18
CA THR A 535 -7.30 28.18 12.54
C THR A 535 -7.68 27.10 13.56
N GLU A 536 -8.90 26.57 13.50
CA GLU A 536 -9.35 25.50 14.41
C GLU A 536 -8.60 24.20 14.13
N LEU A 537 -8.44 23.83 12.85
CA LEU A 537 -7.70 22.65 12.44
C LEU A 537 -6.23 22.75 12.87
N MET A 538 -5.54 23.87 12.58
CA MET A 538 -4.16 24.09 13.04
C MET A 538 -4.01 23.93 14.56
N ARG A 539 -4.95 24.51 15.33
CA ARG A 539 -4.93 24.39 16.80
C ARG A 539 -5.15 22.95 17.25
N TRP A 540 -6.03 22.20 16.58
CA TRP A 540 -6.27 20.80 16.92
C TRP A 540 -5.08 19.92 16.57
N LEU A 541 -4.51 20.05 15.36
CA LEU A 541 -3.27 19.36 14.96
C LEU A 541 -2.15 19.62 15.97
N ARG A 542 -1.95 20.87 16.39
CA ARG A 542 -0.98 21.22 17.43
C ARG A 542 -1.28 20.54 18.77
N ARG A 543 -2.55 20.43 19.18
CA ARG A 543 -2.94 19.73 20.41
C ARG A 543 -2.65 18.23 20.34
N LEU A 544 -2.94 17.58 19.22
CA LEU A 544 -2.61 16.16 19.01
C LEU A 544 -1.09 15.96 19.07
N LYS A 545 -0.33 16.72 18.27
CA LYS A 545 1.14 16.70 18.26
C LYS A 545 1.76 16.95 19.63
N ALA A 546 1.14 17.80 20.45
CA ALA A 546 1.62 18.09 21.80
C ALA A 546 1.61 16.85 22.72
N ARG A 547 0.73 15.89 22.48
CA ARG A 547 0.58 14.64 23.27
C ARG A 547 1.54 13.53 22.84
N ASP A 548 2.33 13.76 21.80
CA ASP A 548 3.24 12.77 21.25
C ASP A 548 4.70 13.17 21.50
N ILE A 549 5.53 12.18 21.84
CA ILE A 549 6.99 12.31 21.78
C ILE A 549 7.46 11.85 20.40
N ALA A 550 8.21 12.72 19.72
CA ALA A 550 8.88 12.47 18.44
C ALA A 550 10.36 12.91 18.54
N LEU A 551 11.14 12.76 17.46
CA LEU A 551 12.59 13.06 17.47
C LEU A 551 12.90 14.55 17.58
N ASP A 552 11.92 15.42 17.33
CA ASP A 552 12.03 16.86 17.60
C ASP A 552 12.11 17.20 19.10
N ARG A 553 11.88 16.22 19.99
CA ARG A 553 11.96 16.39 21.45
C ARG A 553 13.13 15.67 22.11
N SER A 554 13.36 14.41 21.75
CA SER A 554 14.35 13.56 22.43
C SER A 554 14.73 12.36 21.58
N MET A 555 15.85 11.72 21.92
CA MET A 555 16.17 10.39 21.42
C MET A 555 15.06 9.39 21.74
N ILE A 556 14.71 8.55 20.77
CA ILE A 556 13.79 7.41 20.91
C ILE A 556 14.60 6.14 20.62
N PRO A 557 15.25 5.52 21.62
CA PRO A 557 16.22 4.44 21.40
C PRO A 557 15.54 3.07 21.24
N LEU A 558 14.66 2.95 20.25
CA LEU A 558 13.99 1.69 19.92
C LEU A 558 14.95 0.78 19.14
N GLY A 559 15.36 -0.33 19.76
CA GLY A 559 16.10 -1.39 19.08
C GLY A 559 15.34 -1.90 17.85
N SER A 560 16.08 -2.34 16.82
CA SER A 560 15.53 -2.81 15.54
C SER A 560 14.73 -1.77 14.72
N CYS A 561 14.69 -0.49 15.15
CA CYS A 561 13.93 0.57 14.47
C CYS A 561 14.79 1.69 13.87
N THR A 562 16.07 1.77 14.24
CA THR A 562 17.05 2.74 13.71
C THR A 562 16.49 4.17 13.63
N MET A 563 16.08 4.73 14.78
CA MET A 563 15.52 6.07 14.92
C MET A 563 16.59 7.17 14.72
N LYS A 564 17.10 7.29 13.50
CA LYS A 564 18.12 8.25 13.06
C LYS A 564 17.50 9.59 12.62
N LEU A 565 18.35 10.53 12.20
CA LEU A 565 17.90 11.79 11.62
C LEU A 565 17.11 11.53 10.32
N ASN A 566 15.93 12.13 10.22
CA ASN A 566 15.24 12.39 8.95
C ASN A 566 15.53 13.85 8.57
N ALA A 567 16.51 14.09 7.71
CA ALA A 567 17.01 15.44 7.47
C ALA A 567 16.01 16.26 6.64
N ALA A 568 15.89 17.55 6.94
CA ALA A 568 14.97 18.42 6.20
C ALA A 568 15.26 18.45 4.69
N ALA A 569 16.54 18.37 4.29
CA ALA A 569 16.94 18.29 2.88
C ALA A 569 16.49 16.99 2.20
N GLU A 570 16.44 15.86 2.91
CA GLU A 570 15.91 14.58 2.40
C GLU A 570 14.39 14.66 2.21
N MET A 571 13.69 15.37 3.10
CA MET A 571 12.23 15.45 3.12
C MET A 571 11.64 16.48 2.16
N GLU A 572 12.40 17.51 1.75
CA GLU A 572 11.89 18.65 0.97
C GLU A 572 11.28 18.20 -0.38
N ALA A 573 11.95 17.29 -1.08
CA ALA A 573 11.57 16.90 -2.44
C ALA A 573 10.28 16.05 -2.50
N VAL A 574 9.89 15.40 -1.39
CA VAL A 574 8.71 14.51 -1.33
C VAL A 574 7.43 15.24 -1.73
N THR A 575 7.31 16.54 -1.45
CA THR A 575 6.12 17.34 -1.75
C THR A 575 6.26 18.22 -2.99
N TRP A 576 7.34 18.08 -3.77
CA TRP A 576 7.47 18.81 -5.03
C TRP A 576 6.47 18.28 -6.06
N PRO A 577 5.69 19.16 -6.74
CA PRO A 577 4.68 18.74 -7.71
C PRO A 577 5.19 17.76 -8.76
N ALA A 578 6.41 17.98 -9.26
CA ALA A 578 7.04 17.13 -10.27
C ALA A 578 7.26 15.67 -9.83
N PHE A 579 7.29 15.37 -8.52
CA PHE A 579 7.26 14.00 -8.01
C PHE A 579 5.86 13.62 -7.48
N ALA A 580 5.21 14.55 -6.77
CA ALA A 580 3.96 14.30 -6.06
C ALA A 580 2.74 14.12 -6.96
N GLU A 581 2.74 14.68 -8.18
CA GLU A 581 1.60 14.68 -9.10
C GLU A 581 1.73 13.62 -10.21
N VAL A 582 2.82 12.85 -10.23
CA VAL A 582 3.00 11.77 -11.21
C VAL A 582 2.06 10.61 -10.88
N HIS A 583 1.21 10.22 -11.84
CA HIS A 583 0.35 9.04 -11.73
C HIS A 583 1.17 7.75 -11.89
N PRO A 584 0.97 6.69 -11.07
CA PRO A 584 1.77 5.46 -11.13
C PRO A 584 1.75 4.75 -12.49
N PHE A 585 0.63 4.85 -13.20
CA PHE A 585 0.43 4.24 -14.52
C PHE A 585 0.53 5.23 -15.68
N ALA A 586 1.11 6.42 -15.45
CA ALA A 586 1.40 7.35 -16.54
C ALA A 586 2.39 6.72 -17.53
N PRO A 587 2.36 7.11 -18.82
CA PRO A 587 3.39 6.72 -19.78
C PRO A 587 4.79 6.97 -19.23
N LEU A 588 5.73 6.08 -19.54
CA LEU A 588 7.04 6.08 -18.92
C LEU A 588 7.86 7.35 -19.17
N GLU A 589 7.54 8.10 -20.23
CA GLU A 589 8.14 9.38 -20.57
C GLU A 589 7.69 10.49 -19.60
N ARG A 590 6.53 10.35 -18.94
CA ARG A 590 6.01 11.30 -17.94
C ARG A 590 6.81 11.28 -16.64
N SER A 591 7.49 10.16 -16.37
CA SER A 591 8.15 9.86 -15.10
C SER A 591 9.66 9.64 -15.24
N ALA A 592 10.30 10.20 -16.29
CA ALA A 592 11.72 9.98 -16.58
C ALA A 592 12.65 10.28 -15.39
N GLY A 593 12.43 11.40 -14.69
CA GLY A 593 13.20 11.76 -13.49
C GLY A 593 12.95 10.81 -12.31
N THR A 594 11.71 10.40 -12.08
CA THR A 594 11.39 9.38 -11.06
C THR A 594 12.07 8.06 -11.37
N ARG A 595 12.07 7.63 -12.65
CA ARG A 595 12.75 6.41 -13.09
C ARG A 595 14.26 6.49 -12.94
N ARG A 596 14.85 7.66 -13.17
CA ARG A 596 16.27 7.91 -12.89
C ARG A 596 16.58 7.71 -11.41
N ILE A 597 15.79 8.28 -10.50
CA ILE A 597 15.97 8.09 -9.05
C ILE A 597 15.88 6.61 -8.68
N ILE A 598 14.91 5.89 -9.24
CA ILE A 598 14.76 4.44 -9.01
C ILE A 598 16.03 3.70 -9.46
N ALA A 599 16.51 3.94 -10.67
CA ALA A 599 17.71 3.29 -11.20
C ALA A 599 18.98 3.62 -10.40
N ASP A 600 19.15 4.89 -10.02
CA ASP A 600 20.29 5.33 -9.20
C ASP A 600 20.25 4.66 -7.81
N LEU A 601 19.07 4.60 -7.17
CA LEU A 601 18.89 3.91 -5.89
C LEU A 601 19.11 2.40 -5.99
N GLU A 602 18.61 1.74 -7.04
CA GLU A 602 18.85 0.31 -7.27
C GLU A 602 20.35 0.01 -7.39
N ALA A 603 21.09 0.83 -8.15
CA ALA A 603 22.53 0.70 -8.31
C ALA A 603 23.29 0.93 -6.98
N TRP A 604 22.97 2.00 -6.24
CA TRP A 604 23.64 2.30 -4.97
C TRP A 604 23.34 1.25 -3.90
N LEU A 605 22.11 0.73 -3.85
CA LEU A 605 21.74 -0.33 -2.91
C LEU A 605 22.39 -1.68 -3.28
N ALA A 606 22.54 -1.98 -4.57
CA ALA A 606 23.28 -3.16 -5.03
C ALA A 606 24.75 -3.10 -4.56
N GLU A 607 25.43 -1.96 -4.75
CA GLU A 607 26.79 -1.73 -4.25
C GLU A 607 26.88 -1.86 -2.72
N LEU A 608 25.95 -1.26 -1.98
CA LEU A 608 25.93 -1.32 -0.51
C LEU A 608 25.71 -2.72 0.06
N THR A 609 25.04 -3.60 -0.68
CA THR A 609 24.63 -4.92 -0.20
C THR A 609 25.42 -6.08 -0.81
N GLY A 610 26.15 -5.82 -1.91
CA GLY A 610 26.81 -6.86 -2.70
C GLY A 610 25.84 -7.74 -3.49
N TYR A 611 24.57 -7.36 -3.62
CA TYR A 611 23.61 -8.06 -4.48
C TYR A 611 23.75 -7.62 -5.95
N ASP A 612 23.39 -8.49 -6.89
CA ASP A 612 23.44 -8.18 -8.32
C ASP A 612 22.30 -7.26 -8.79
N ALA A 613 21.18 -7.24 -8.06
CA ALA A 613 20.00 -6.46 -8.41
C ALA A 613 19.13 -6.16 -7.18
N VAL A 614 18.39 -5.05 -7.25
CA VAL A 614 17.46 -4.59 -6.22
C VAL A 614 16.09 -4.36 -6.86
N SER A 615 15.03 -4.69 -6.13
CA SER A 615 13.65 -4.33 -6.50
C SER A 615 13.08 -3.39 -5.46
N LEU A 616 12.58 -2.24 -5.90
CA LEU A 616 11.94 -1.24 -5.03
C LEU A 616 10.42 -1.41 -4.89
N GLN A 617 9.84 -2.46 -5.47
CA GLN A 617 8.39 -2.71 -5.39
C GLN A 617 7.87 -2.99 -3.96
N PRO A 618 8.55 -3.79 -3.11
CA PRO A 618 8.04 -4.08 -1.77
C PRO A 618 7.99 -2.83 -0.89
N ASN A 619 6.78 -2.38 -0.53
CA ASN A 619 6.54 -1.14 0.21
C ASN A 619 6.61 -1.28 1.75
N SER A 620 7.20 -2.35 2.26
CA SER A 620 7.60 -2.51 3.67
C SER A 620 8.62 -3.64 3.82
N GLY A 621 9.35 -3.69 4.94
CA GLY A 621 10.30 -4.79 5.21
C GLY A 621 9.64 -6.18 5.17
N ALA A 622 8.45 -6.32 5.76
CA ALA A 622 7.69 -7.57 5.72
C ALA A 622 7.26 -7.98 4.30
N GLN A 623 6.96 -7.01 3.43
CA GLN A 623 6.71 -7.29 2.01
C GLN A 623 8.00 -7.68 1.28
N GLY A 624 9.15 -7.10 1.66
CA GLY A 624 10.47 -7.50 1.15
C GLY A 624 10.81 -8.95 1.49
N GLU A 625 10.55 -9.36 2.74
CA GLU A 625 10.67 -10.76 3.18
C GLU A 625 9.79 -11.69 2.34
N LEU A 626 8.51 -11.36 2.20
CA LEU A 626 7.60 -12.18 1.41
C LEU A 626 8.02 -12.25 -0.07
N ALA A 627 8.43 -11.13 -0.66
CA ALA A 627 8.90 -11.09 -2.04
C ALA A 627 10.17 -11.93 -2.23
N GLY A 628 11.14 -11.82 -1.31
CA GLY A 628 12.36 -12.61 -1.32
C GLY A 628 12.10 -14.12 -1.19
N LEU A 629 11.21 -14.52 -0.28
CA LEU A 629 10.84 -15.93 -0.13
C LEU A 629 10.07 -16.47 -1.34
N ASN A 630 9.20 -15.65 -1.95
CA ASN A 630 8.54 -16.00 -3.21
C ASN A 630 9.54 -16.13 -4.36
N ALA A 631 10.57 -15.27 -4.41
CA ALA A 631 11.66 -15.39 -5.38
C ALA A 631 12.46 -16.69 -5.17
N ILE A 632 12.80 -17.05 -3.92
CA ILE A 632 13.44 -18.33 -3.58
C ILE A 632 12.57 -19.53 -4.01
N ARG A 633 11.26 -19.47 -3.74
CA ARG A 633 10.30 -20.50 -4.19
C ARG A 633 10.24 -20.60 -5.71
N GLY A 634 10.23 -19.46 -6.41
CA GLY A 634 10.32 -19.40 -7.88
C GLY A 634 11.62 -20.02 -8.41
N TYR A 635 12.75 -19.73 -7.77
CA TYR A 635 14.06 -20.30 -8.08
C TYR A 635 14.08 -21.82 -7.94
N HIS A 636 13.56 -22.37 -6.85
CA HIS A 636 13.45 -23.82 -6.65
C HIS A 636 12.56 -24.48 -7.71
N ARG A 637 11.41 -23.89 -8.02
CA ARG A 637 10.49 -24.39 -9.05
C ARG A 637 11.10 -24.39 -10.45
N ALA A 638 11.81 -23.32 -10.81
CA ALA A 638 12.50 -23.23 -12.10
C ALA A 638 13.53 -24.35 -12.32
N ARG A 639 14.05 -24.93 -11.23
CA ARG A 639 14.98 -26.07 -11.22
C ARG A 639 14.30 -27.43 -11.07
N GLY A 640 12.97 -27.48 -11.03
CA GLY A 640 12.21 -28.72 -10.77
C GLY A 640 12.22 -29.15 -9.30
N GLU A 641 12.71 -28.30 -8.39
CA GLU A 641 12.85 -28.57 -6.95
C GLU A 641 11.74 -27.91 -6.12
N GLY A 642 10.54 -27.75 -6.70
CA GLY A 642 9.43 -27.06 -6.04
C GLY A 642 8.89 -27.73 -4.76
N HIS A 643 9.40 -28.92 -4.41
CA HIS A 643 9.14 -29.63 -3.15
C HIS A 643 9.97 -29.08 -1.96
N ARG A 644 10.95 -28.20 -2.22
CA ARG A 644 11.77 -27.53 -1.20
C ARG A 644 11.00 -26.38 -0.55
N ASP A 645 10.18 -26.73 0.44
CA ASP A 645 9.23 -25.83 1.09
C ASP A 645 9.53 -25.56 2.57
N LEU A 646 10.63 -26.10 3.13
CA LEU A 646 11.02 -25.87 4.52
C LEU A 646 11.83 -24.58 4.64
N CYS A 647 11.40 -23.69 5.54
CA CYS A 647 12.10 -22.48 5.94
C CYS A 647 12.59 -22.62 7.39
N LEU A 648 13.91 -22.65 7.57
CA LEU A 648 14.54 -22.61 8.88
C LEU A 648 14.62 -21.17 9.38
N ILE A 649 14.26 -20.93 10.63
CA ILE A 649 14.23 -19.59 11.22
C ILE A 649 14.76 -19.66 12.67
N PRO A 650 15.83 -18.92 13.02
CA PRO A 650 16.30 -18.83 14.39
C PRO A 650 15.22 -18.33 15.35
N SER A 651 15.24 -18.85 16.59
CA SER A 651 14.30 -18.43 17.63
C SER A 651 14.36 -16.93 17.95
N SER A 652 15.51 -16.29 17.71
CA SER A 652 15.77 -14.86 17.88
C SER A 652 15.18 -14.00 16.75
N ALA A 653 14.86 -14.56 15.59
CA ALA A 653 14.41 -13.80 14.42
C ALA A 653 13.14 -12.97 14.73
N HIS A 654 12.99 -11.85 14.02
CA HIS A 654 11.82 -11.00 14.16
C HIS A 654 10.53 -11.78 13.79
N GLY A 655 9.39 -11.36 14.36
CA GLY A 655 8.13 -12.09 14.19
C GLY A 655 7.60 -12.06 12.76
N THR A 656 8.04 -11.09 11.94
CA THR A 656 7.70 -10.98 10.52
C THR A 656 8.25 -12.15 9.73
N ASN A 657 9.47 -12.61 9.99
CA ASN A 657 10.14 -13.67 9.23
C ASN A 657 9.26 -14.93 9.15
N ALA A 658 8.77 -15.39 10.31
CA ALA A 658 7.93 -16.57 10.40
C ALA A 658 6.54 -16.36 9.76
N ALA A 659 5.95 -15.18 9.91
CA ALA A 659 4.69 -14.85 9.25
C ALA A 659 4.82 -14.77 7.72
N SER A 660 5.91 -14.17 7.22
CA SER A 660 6.25 -14.05 5.80
C SER A 660 6.49 -15.42 5.18
N ALA A 661 7.20 -16.32 5.86
CA ALA A 661 7.41 -17.70 5.40
C ALA A 661 6.11 -18.48 5.25
N VAL A 662 5.19 -18.39 6.22
CA VAL A 662 3.86 -19.00 6.10
C VAL A 662 3.08 -18.42 4.93
N LEU A 663 3.13 -17.09 4.73
CA LEU A 663 2.46 -16.43 3.60
C LEU A 663 3.09 -16.77 2.24
N ALA A 664 4.38 -17.14 2.21
CA ALA A 664 5.08 -17.66 1.04
C ALA A 664 4.81 -19.17 0.80
N GLY A 665 3.91 -19.79 1.60
CA GLY A 665 3.59 -21.21 1.48
C GLY A 665 4.66 -22.15 2.02
N MET A 666 5.62 -21.64 2.80
CA MET A 666 6.70 -22.44 3.39
C MET A 666 6.31 -22.99 4.75
N ARG A 667 6.78 -24.20 5.06
CA ARG A 667 6.72 -24.79 6.40
C ARG A 667 7.83 -24.18 7.24
N VAL A 668 7.48 -23.66 8.42
CA VAL A 668 8.45 -23.04 9.32
C VAL A 668 8.96 -24.05 10.33
N GLN A 669 10.28 -24.11 10.51
CA GLN A 669 10.92 -24.84 11.60
C GLN A 669 11.91 -23.95 12.33
N VAL A 670 11.82 -23.93 13.65
CA VAL A 670 12.64 -23.09 14.50
C VAL A 670 14.00 -23.73 14.70
N VAL A 671 15.06 -22.94 14.52
CA VAL A 671 16.43 -23.28 14.91
C VAL A 671 16.69 -22.69 16.30
N ALA A 672 17.29 -23.46 17.19
CA ALA A 672 17.65 -23.00 18.53
C ALA A 672 18.69 -21.86 18.48
N CYS A 673 18.77 -21.13 19.59
CA CYS A 673 19.89 -20.23 19.87
C CYS A 673 20.66 -20.79 21.08
N ASP A 674 21.98 -20.57 21.10
CA ASP A 674 22.83 -20.95 22.23
C ASP A 674 22.62 -20.02 23.45
N ASP A 675 23.31 -20.32 24.56
CA ASP A 675 23.23 -19.54 25.80
C ASP A 675 23.76 -18.09 25.65
N ASP A 676 24.57 -17.83 24.62
CA ASP A 676 25.13 -16.51 24.30
C ASP A 676 24.25 -15.74 23.28
N GLY A 677 23.18 -16.37 22.79
CA GLY A 677 22.20 -15.78 21.89
C GLY A 677 22.58 -15.84 20.40
N ASN A 678 23.58 -16.62 20.01
CA ASN A 678 23.90 -16.91 18.61
C ASN A 678 22.98 -18.01 18.07
N VAL A 679 22.99 -18.23 16.75
CA VAL A 679 22.36 -19.43 16.18
C VAL A 679 23.08 -20.69 16.66
N ASP A 680 22.33 -21.67 17.17
CA ASP A 680 22.88 -22.97 17.55
C ASP A 680 23.29 -23.74 16.29
N VAL A 681 24.61 -23.82 16.06
CA VAL A 681 25.19 -24.44 14.85
C VAL A 681 24.93 -25.95 14.83
N ASP A 682 25.00 -26.62 15.99
CA ASP A 682 24.76 -28.06 16.08
C ASP A 682 23.30 -28.39 15.77
N ASP A 683 22.37 -27.57 16.27
CA ASP A 683 20.94 -27.72 15.94
C ASP A 683 20.66 -27.42 14.47
N LEU A 684 21.31 -26.39 13.89
CA LEU A 684 21.19 -26.10 12.46
C LEU A 684 21.72 -27.25 11.60
N GLU A 685 22.92 -27.77 11.89
CA GLU A 685 23.51 -28.91 11.18
C GLU A 685 22.60 -30.14 11.22
N ARG A 686 22.04 -30.43 12.40
CA ARG A 686 21.07 -31.51 12.58
C ARG A 686 19.84 -31.30 11.70
N LEU A 687 19.22 -30.11 11.74
CA LEU A 687 18.00 -29.79 10.99
C LEU A 687 18.22 -29.80 9.47
N VAL A 688 19.32 -29.20 9.01
CA VAL A 688 19.71 -29.18 7.60
C VAL A 688 19.97 -30.59 7.09
N SER A 689 20.66 -31.43 7.86
CA SER A 689 20.91 -32.83 7.50
C SER A 689 19.63 -33.66 7.47
N GLU A 690 18.75 -33.50 8.46
CA GLU A 690 17.47 -34.21 8.56
C GLU A 690 16.50 -33.85 7.43
N HIS A 691 16.56 -32.61 6.95
CA HIS A 691 15.59 -32.05 6.01
C HIS A 691 16.19 -31.61 4.67
N SER A 692 17.37 -32.11 4.31
CA SER A 692 18.11 -31.71 3.11
C SER A 692 17.30 -31.76 1.81
N GLU A 693 16.42 -32.75 1.65
CA GLU A 693 15.60 -32.91 0.43
C GLU A 693 14.50 -31.86 0.32
N VAL A 694 14.03 -31.30 1.43
CA VAL A 694 12.91 -30.35 1.47
C VAL A 694 13.34 -28.94 1.92
N LEU A 695 14.62 -28.74 2.20
CA LEU A 695 15.18 -27.45 2.61
C LEU A 695 15.04 -26.42 1.50
N GLY A 696 14.20 -25.42 1.73
CA GLY A 696 13.95 -24.29 0.83
C GLY A 696 14.78 -23.07 1.18
N ALA A 697 14.72 -22.63 2.45
CA ALA A 697 15.40 -21.41 2.88
C ALA A 697 15.88 -21.46 4.34
N LEU A 698 16.89 -20.65 4.65
CA LEU A 698 17.20 -20.15 5.99
C LEU A 698 16.96 -18.64 6.03
N MET A 699 16.15 -18.15 6.96
CA MET A 699 16.05 -16.71 7.23
C MET A 699 16.90 -16.35 8.44
N ILE A 700 17.83 -15.42 8.27
CA ILE A 700 18.72 -14.94 9.34
C ILE A 700 18.78 -13.42 9.35
N THR A 701 19.05 -12.82 10.50
CA THR A 701 19.26 -11.37 10.64
C THR A 701 20.73 -11.15 10.97
N TYR A 702 21.41 -10.23 10.29
CA TYR A 702 22.82 -9.95 10.55
C TYR A 702 23.11 -8.43 10.65
N PRO A 703 23.72 -7.94 11.75
CA PRO A 703 23.92 -8.66 13.02
C PRO A 703 22.58 -9.15 13.61
N SER A 704 22.63 -10.10 14.54
CA SER A 704 21.43 -10.74 15.08
C SER A 704 20.50 -9.73 15.76
N THR A 705 19.25 -10.12 16.01
CA THR A 705 18.28 -9.27 16.74
C THR A 705 18.69 -8.99 18.19
N HIS A 706 19.68 -9.72 18.72
CA HIS A 706 20.35 -9.43 20.00
C HIS A 706 21.41 -8.31 19.89
N GLY A 707 21.74 -7.86 18.68
CA GLY A 707 22.74 -6.82 18.43
C GLY A 707 24.17 -7.33 18.45
N VAL A 708 24.38 -8.60 18.07
CA VAL A 708 25.69 -9.27 18.10
C VAL A 708 26.09 -9.71 16.68
N PHE A 709 27.35 -9.48 16.32
CA PHE A 709 27.95 -10.02 15.09
C PHE A 709 28.39 -11.46 15.33
N GLU A 710 27.66 -12.42 14.77
CA GLU A 710 28.03 -13.84 14.87
C GLU A 710 29.28 -14.12 14.03
N GLU A 711 30.24 -14.85 14.61
CA GLU A 711 31.45 -15.24 13.88
C GLU A 711 31.14 -16.31 12.83
N THR A 712 30.13 -17.15 12.98
CA THR A 712 29.92 -18.33 12.13
C THR A 712 29.07 -18.07 10.88
N ILE A 713 28.68 -16.82 10.59
CA ILE A 713 27.69 -16.49 9.53
C ILE A 713 27.99 -17.10 8.15
N SER A 714 29.25 -17.06 7.70
CA SER A 714 29.64 -17.65 6.40
C SER A 714 29.53 -19.17 6.37
N GLU A 715 29.78 -19.83 7.52
CA GLU A 715 29.66 -21.28 7.68
C GLU A 715 28.20 -21.71 7.66
N LEU A 716 27.31 -20.95 8.33
CA LEU A 716 25.86 -21.18 8.28
C LEU A 716 25.32 -21.06 6.86
N CYS A 717 25.77 -20.04 6.11
CA CYS A 717 25.37 -19.87 4.71
C CYS A 717 25.86 -21.03 3.83
N ALA A 718 27.12 -21.44 3.98
CA ALA A 718 27.68 -22.57 3.24
C ALA A 718 26.92 -23.86 3.52
N LEU A 719 26.64 -24.16 4.79
CA LEU A 719 25.89 -25.34 5.23
C LEU A 719 24.51 -25.43 4.56
N VAL A 720 23.77 -24.32 4.50
CA VAL A 720 22.45 -24.30 3.84
C VAL A 720 22.57 -24.50 2.33
N HIS A 721 23.56 -23.88 1.70
CA HIS A 721 23.80 -24.03 0.26
C HIS A 721 24.23 -25.45 -0.13
N ASP A 722 25.07 -26.10 0.67
CA ASP A 722 25.54 -27.48 0.46
C ASP A 722 24.38 -28.49 0.47
N HIS A 723 23.28 -28.15 1.14
CA HIS A 723 22.04 -28.94 1.20
C HIS A 723 20.94 -28.43 0.27
N GLY A 724 21.27 -27.52 -0.66
CA GLY A 724 20.38 -27.07 -1.73
C GLY A 724 19.37 -25.98 -1.33
N GLY A 725 19.43 -25.47 -0.10
CA GLY A 725 18.63 -24.34 0.35
C GLY A 725 19.16 -23.00 -0.18
N GLN A 726 18.42 -21.92 0.10
CA GLN A 726 18.86 -20.53 -0.12
C GLN A 726 18.90 -19.78 1.20
N VAL A 727 19.67 -18.69 1.28
CA VAL A 727 19.73 -17.85 2.48
C VAL A 727 19.04 -16.52 2.20
N TYR A 728 18.05 -16.20 3.03
CA TYR A 728 17.45 -14.87 3.09
C TYR A 728 18.04 -14.12 4.30
N LEU A 729 18.65 -12.96 4.03
CA LEU A 729 19.19 -12.10 5.08
C LEU A 729 18.22 -10.94 5.33
N ASP A 730 17.67 -10.88 6.53
CA ASP A 730 16.89 -9.76 7.03
C ASP A 730 17.81 -8.57 7.29
N GLY A 731 17.73 -7.59 6.38
CA GLY A 731 18.55 -6.38 6.37
C GLY A 731 18.08 -5.27 7.32
N ALA A 732 17.13 -5.52 8.23
CA ALA A 732 16.68 -4.49 9.18
C ALA A 732 17.81 -3.88 10.03
N ASN A 733 18.91 -4.62 10.20
CA ASN A 733 20.09 -4.22 10.98
C ASN A 733 21.27 -3.69 10.14
N LEU A 734 21.09 -3.42 8.84
CA LEU A 734 22.14 -2.95 7.90
C LEU A 734 22.81 -1.61 8.30
N ASN A 735 22.32 -0.92 9.33
CA ASN A 735 22.97 0.29 9.84
C ASN A 735 24.23 -0.01 10.67
N ALA A 736 24.38 -1.24 11.16
CA ALA A 736 25.59 -1.74 11.79
C ALA A 736 26.44 -2.46 10.74
#